data_AF-A0A8C0ST43-F1
#
_entry.id   AF-A0A8C0ST43-F1
#
_cell.length_a   1.000
_cell.length_b   1.000
_cell.length_c   1.000
_cell.angle_alpha   90.00
_cell.angle_beta   90.00
_cell.angle_gamma   90.00
#
_symmetry.space_group_name_H-M   'P 1'
#
loop_
_entity.id
_entity.type
_entity.pdbx_description
1 polymer ?
#
loop_
_entity_poly.entity_id
_entity_poly.type
_entity_poly.pdbx_seq_one_letter_code
_entity_poly.pdbx_strand_id
1 'polypeptide(L)'
;MEELSADEIRRRRLARLAGGQTSQPTTPLTSPQRENPLGPPIAASAPGPSQSLGLNVHNMTPATSPIGASGVAHRSQSSEGVSSLSSSPSNSLETQSQSLSRSQSMDIDGVSCEKSMSQVDVDSGIENMEVDENDRREKRSLSDKEPSSGSEVSEEQALQLVCKIFRVSWKDRDRDVIFLSSLSAQFKQNPKEVFSDFKDLIGQILMEVLMMSTQTRDENPFASLTATSQPIAAAARSPDRNLMLTTGYNPGTSPMFCGVGSFGASSFSSLGASGGASTWDSYSDHFTIETCKETDMLNYLIECFDRVGIEEKKAPKMCSQPAVSQLLSNIRSQCISHTALVLQGSLTQPRSMQQPSFLVPYMLCRNLPYGFMQELVRTTHQDEEVFKQIFIPILQGLALAAKECSLDSDYFKYPLMALGELCETKFGKTHPVCNLVASLPLWLPKSLSPGSGRELQRLSYLGAFFSFSVFAEDDAKVVEKYFSGPAITLENTRVVSQSLQHYLELGRQELFKILHSILLNGETREAALGYMAAVVNANMKKAQMQTDDRLVSTDGFMLNFLWVLQQLSTKIKLETVDPTYIFHPRCRITLPNDETRVNATMEDVNDWLAELYGDQPPFSEPKFPTECFFLTLHAHHLSILPSCRRYIRRLRAIRELNRTVEDLKNNESQWKDSPLATRHREMLKRCKTQLKKLVRCKACADAGLLDESFLRRCLNFYGLLIQLLLRILDPAYPDITLPLNSDVPKVFAALPEFYVEDVAEFLFFIVQYSPQVLYEPCTQDIVMFLVVMLCNQNYIRNPYLVAKLVEVMFMTNPAVQPRTQKFFEMIENHPLSTKLLVPSLMKFYTDVEHTGATSEFYDKFTIRYHISTIFKSLWQNIAHHGTFMEEFNSGKQFVRYINMLINDTTFLLDESLESLKRIHEVQEEMKNKEQWDQLPRDQQQARQSQLAQDERVSRSYLALATETVDMFHILTKQVQKPFLRPELGPRLAAMLNFNLQQLCGPKCRDLKVENPEKYGFEPKKLLDQLTDIYLQLDCARFAKAIADDQVSAQRSGPFQWGGWVSGHPAGWSASHLCGLTGRPFATTYSSVPGFSPLGIREGDTLQLVAWEVFNT
;
A
#
# COMPACT_ATOMS: atom_id res chain seq x y z
N MET A 1 -26.78 12.46 42.92
CA MET A 1 -25.39 12.95 43.02
C MET A 1 -25.43 14.41 42.66
N GLU A 2 -24.99 15.29 43.55
CA GLU A 2 -24.97 16.74 43.29
C GLU A 2 -23.83 17.08 42.34
N GLU A 3 -24.09 17.98 41.39
CA GLU A 3 -23.09 18.41 40.40
C GLU A 3 -22.02 19.30 41.04
N LEU A 4 -20.76 18.99 40.78
CA LEU A 4 -19.62 19.77 41.27
C LEU A 4 -19.52 21.08 40.48
N SER A 5 -19.38 22.21 41.18
CA SER A 5 -19.27 23.52 40.54
C SER A 5 -18.00 23.67 39.70
N ALA A 6 -18.03 24.58 38.72
CA ALA A 6 -16.90 24.82 37.82
C ALA A 6 -15.60 25.21 38.58
N ASP A 7 -15.70 25.94 39.69
CA ASP A 7 -14.55 26.30 40.52
C ASP A 7 -13.98 25.13 41.33
N GLU A 8 -14.84 24.18 41.76
CA GLU A 8 -14.42 22.95 42.42
C GLU A 8 -13.67 22.04 41.42
N ILE A 9 -14.14 21.96 40.17
CA ILE A 9 -13.45 21.29 39.06
C ILE A 9 -12.12 21.99 38.75
N ARG A 10 -12.09 23.32 38.71
CA ARG A 10 -10.87 24.12 38.46
C ARG A 10 -9.82 23.93 39.55
N ARG A 11 -10.22 23.94 40.84
CA ARG A 11 -9.32 23.62 41.97
C ARG A 11 -8.75 22.22 41.87
N ARG A 12 -9.58 21.22 41.55
CA ARG A 12 -9.12 19.83 41.38
C ARG A 12 -8.19 19.64 40.19
N ARG A 13 -8.39 20.39 39.09
CA ARG A 13 -7.44 20.44 37.95
C ARG A 13 -6.10 21.07 38.34
N LEU A 14 -6.11 22.20 39.07
CA LEU A 14 -4.88 22.85 39.55
C LEU A 14 -4.12 21.99 40.59
N ALA A 15 -4.83 21.31 41.49
CA ALA A 15 -4.21 20.39 42.46
C ALA A 15 -3.52 19.19 41.78
N ARG A 16 -4.06 18.69 40.65
CA ARG A 16 -3.43 17.63 39.85
C ARG A 16 -2.20 18.12 39.08
N LEU A 17 -2.17 19.38 38.64
CA LEU A 17 -1.01 19.98 37.97
C LEU A 17 0.18 20.27 38.92
N ALA A 18 -0.09 20.37 40.23
CA ALA A 18 0.94 20.64 41.24
C ALA A 18 1.62 19.38 41.82
N GLY A 19 1.10 18.18 41.56
CA GLY A 19 1.63 16.92 42.12
C GLY A 19 2.17 15.99 41.02
N GLY A 20 3.49 15.99 40.83
CA GLY A 20 4.09 15.37 39.64
C GLY A 20 5.54 14.89 39.71
N GLN A 21 6.04 14.42 40.87
CA GLN A 21 7.20 13.52 40.91
C GLN A 21 7.04 12.42 41.96
N THR A 22 7.51 11.22 41.60
CA THR A 22 7.60 9.97 42.38
C THR A 22 6.29 9.37 42.92
N SER A 23 5.85 8.27 42.29
CA SER A 23 4.92 7.29 42.85
C SER A 23 5.52 5.89 42.76
N GLN A 24 6.02 5.36 43.88
CA GLN A 24 6.10 3.91 44.10
C GLN A 24 4.76 3.40 44.62
N PRO A 25 4.41 2.12 44.39
CA PRO A 25 3.08 1.60 44.68
C PRO A 25 2.88 1.36 46.18
N THR A 26 1.67 1.60 46.67
CA THR A 26 1.23 1.20 48.02
C THR A 26 0.03 0.26 47.91
N THR A 27 0.24 -1.00 48.33
CA THR A 27 -0.80 -2.02 48.54
C THR A 27 -1.34 -1.93 49.98
N PRO A 28 -2.53 -2.51 50.27
CA PRO A 28 -3.32 -2.13 51.44
C PRO A 28 -2.91 -2.81 52.77
N LEU A 29 -3.39 -2.21 53.85
CA LEU A 29 -3.17 -2.58 55.25
C LEU A 29 -3.58 -4.02 55.61
N THR A 30 -2.65 -4.77 56.22
CA THR A 30 -2.94 -5.80 57.24
C THR A 30 -1.82 -5.85 58.29
N SER A 31 -2.15 -6.20 59.52
CA SER A 31 -1.24 -6.43 60.66
C SER A 31 -1.96 -7.33 61.70
N PRO A 32 -1.32 -7.92 62.74
CA PRO A 32 0.06 -7.70 63.21
C PRO A 32 0.86 -8.98 63.65
N GLN A 33 2.09 -8.77 64.18
CA GLN A 33 2.95 -9.73 64.93
C GLN A 33 3.62 -10.85 64.07
N ARG A 34 4.83 -11.38 64.34
CA ARG A 34 5.67 -11.43 65.56
C ARG A 34 7.18 -11.77 65.27
N GLU A 35 8.10 -11.28 66.10
CA GLU A 35 9.48 -11.78 66.45
C GLU A 35 10.62 -12.01 65.39
N ASN A 36 11.84 -11.52 65.76
CA ASN A 36 13.21 -11.79 65.23
C ASN A 36 13.74 -13.18 65.73
N PRO A 37 14.98 -13.72 65.44
CA PRO A 37 16.23 -13.07 64.96
C PRO A 37 17.24 -13.90 64.05
N LEU A 38 18.37 -13.26 63.63
CA LEU A 38 19.77 -13.77 63.37
C LEU A 38 19.99 -15.08 62.55
N GLY A 39 20.93 -15.24 61.59
CA GLY A 39 22.26 -14.66 61.31
C GLY A 39 22.97 -15.31 60.07
N PRO A 40 24.29 -15.10 59.81
CA PRO A 40 24.93 -15.13 58.47
C PRO A 40 26.07 -16.20 58.33
N PRO A 41 27.13 -16.13 57.46
CA PRO A 41 27.46 -15.31 56.26
C PRO A 41 28.06 -16.13 55.04
N ILE A 42 28.50 -15.45 53.95
CA ILE A 42 29.84 -15.56 53.27
C ILE A 42 29.91 -14.65 52.01
N ALA A 43 31.11 -14.14 51.68
CA ALA A 43 31.42 -13.13 50.63
C ALA A 43 31.65 -13.75 49.22
N ALA A 44 31.81 -13.05 48.08
CA ALA A 44 32.02 -11.61 47.74
C ALA A 44 31.33 -11.31 46.35
N SER A 45 31.56 -10.26 45.54
CA SER A 45 32.51 -9.12 45.47
C SER A 45 31.93 -7.94 44.64
N ALA A 46 32.66 -6.82 44.47
CA ALA A 46 32.22 -5.63 43.73
C ALA A 46 32.41 -5.70 42.19
N PRO A 47 31.65 -4.90 41.42
CA PRO A 47 32.27 -3.95 40.49
C PRO A 47 31.63 -2.53 40.50
N GLY A 48 32.30 -1.58 39.82
CA GLY A 48 31.99 -0.14 39.84
C GLY A 48 30.92 0.36 38.84
N PRO A 49 30.72 1.70 38.74
CA PRO A 49 29.54 2.29 38.13
C PRO A 49 29.62 2.42 36.60
N SER A 50 28.61 1.89 35.90
CA SER A 50 28.38 2.12 34.47
C SER A 50 27.62 3.42 34.21
N GLN A 51 28.28 4.42 33.60
CA GLN A 51 27.62 5.64 33.15
C GLN A 51 26.90 5.43 31.81
N SER A 52 25.59 5.71 31.78
CA SER A 52 24.78 5.71 30.57
C SER A 52 24.85 7.07 29.87
N LEU A 53 25.47 7.13 28.68
CA LEU A 53 25.49 8.34 27.84
C LEU A 53 24.21 8.47 27.01
N GLY A 54 23.24 9.21 27.53
CA GLY A 54 22.11 9.73 26.75
C GLY A 54 22.40 11.15 26.27
N LEU A 55 22.55 11.34 24.95
CA LEU A 55 22.79 12.66 24.34
C LEU A 55 21.49 13.36 23.95
N ASN A 56 20.90 14.09 24.89
CA ASN A 56 20.01 15.22 24.57
C ASN A 56 20.88 16.45 24.27
N VAL A 57 20.60 17.18 23.18
CA VAL A 57 21.33 18.41 22.83
C VAL A 57 20.35 19.58 22.76
N HIS A 58 20.40 20.45 23.77
CA HIS A 58 19.86 21.81 23.71
C HIS A 58 20.96 22.82 23.33
N ASN A 59 20.55 23.95 22.75
CA ASN A 59 21.41 25.06 22.32
C ASN A 59 22.10 25.78 23.49
N MET A 60 23.24 26.43 23.23
CA MET A 60 23.58 27.80 23.71
C MET A 60 24.74 28.40 22.89
N THR A 61 24.83 29.74 22.86
CA THR A 61 25.79 30.59 22.10
C THR A 61 27.00 31.03 22.95
N PRO A 62 28.11 31.53 22.34
CA PRO A 62 28.40 32.99 22.23
C PRO A 62 29.02 33.39 20.86
N ALA A 63 28.92 34.60 20.26
CA ALA A 63 29.03 36.02 20.65
C ALA A 63 30.44 36.64 20.47
N THR A 64 30.59 37.61 19.54
CA THR A 64 31.54 38.77 19.51
C THR A 64 31.33 39.65 18.25
N SER A 65 31.71 40.93 18.29
CA SER A 65 31.38 42.02 17.32
C SER A 65 32.67 42.71 16.77
N PRO A 66 32.70 43.92 16.13
CA PRO A 66 31.73 44.72 15.35
C PRO A 66 32.33 45.34 14.02
N ILE A 67 31.72 46.43 13.49
CA ILE A 67 32.18 47.40 12.43
C ILE A 67 31.85 47.00 10.96
N GLY A 68 31.26 47.82 10.07
CA GLY A 68 30.64 49.16 10.18
C GLY A 68 30.22 49.78 8.81
N ALA A 69 29.43 50.87 8.83
CA ALA A 69 29.19 51.88 7.75
C ALA A 69 28.24 51.63 6.52
N SER A 70 26.98 52.10 6.66
CA SER A 70 26.23 53.08 5.81
C SER A 70 25.94 52.94 4.28
N GLY A 71 24.67 53.18 3.89
CA GLY A 71 24.21 53.63 2.54
C GLY A 71 23.03 52.84 1.94
N VAL A 72 21.74 53.11 2.21
CA VAL A 72 20.81 54.14 1.66
C VAL A 72 20.29 53.90 0.22
N ALA A 73 18.96 53.60 0.12
CA ALA A 73 18.03 53.77 -1.04
C ALA A 73 18.29 52.99 -2.36
N HIS A 74 17.28 52.64 -3.21
CA HIS A 74 15.83 52.85 -3.20
C HIS A 74 15.07 51.74 -4.00
N ARG A 75 13.94 51.26 -3.47
CA ARG A 75 12.63 51.00 -4.12
C ARG A 75 12.56 50.40 -5.55
N SER A 76 12.01 49.18 -5.65
CA SER A 76 11.08 48.76 -6.71
C SER A 76 9.96 47.85 -6.15
N GLN A 77 8.71 48.26 -6.38
CA GLN A 77 7.48 47.45 -6.26
C GLN A 77 7.33 46.63 -7.57
N SER A 78 6.55 45.57 -7.77
CA SER A 78 5.51 44.77 -7.07
C SER A 78 5.51 43.39 -7.80
N SER A 79 4.85 42.29 -7.40
CA SER A 79 3.47 42.10 -6.94
C SER A 79 3.28 40.70 -6.33
N GLU A 80 2.30 40.57 -5.44
CA GLU A 80 2.01 39.32 -4.70
C GLU A 80 0.99 38.45 -5.44
N GLY A 81 1.09 37.12 -5.24
CA GLY A 81 0.10 36.13 -5.69
C GLY A 81 -0.29 35.22 -4.53
N VAL A 82 -1.57 35.25 -4.16
CA VAL A 82 -2.10 34.63 -2.92
C VAL A 82 -2.25 33.12 -3.08
N SER A 83 -1.87 32.35 -2.06
CA SER A 83 -2.08 30.89 -1.98
C SER A 83 -2.89 30.51 -0.75
N SER A 84 -4.08 29.95 -0.99
CA SER A 84 -4.98 29.39 0.05
C SER A 84 -4.78 27.88 0.18
N LEU A 85 -4.99 27.35 1.39
CA LEU A 85 -4.76 25.94 1.71
C LEU A 85 -6.07 25.21 2.02
N SER A 86 -6.47 24.31 1.14
CA SER A 86 -7.28 23.13 1.49
C SER A 86 -6.35 21.92 1.62
N SER A 87 -6.43 21.17 2.71
CA SER A 87 -5.57 20.01 2.96
C SER A 87 -6.09 18.73 2.29
N SER A 88 -6.14 18.73 0.95
CA SER A 88 -6.35 17.55 0.11
C SER A 88 -5.26 17.46 -0.97
N PRO A 89 -4.91 16.25 -1.49
CA PRO A 89 -3.84 16.08 -2.46
C PRO A 89 -4.26 16.40 -3.91
N SER A 90 -4.61 17.65 -4.19
CA SER A 90 -5.01 18.09 -5.54
C SER A 90 -3.81 18.20 -6.49
N ASN A 91 -3.50 17.12 -7.21
CA ASN A 91 -2.71 17.17 -8.44
C ASN A 91 -3.64 17.44 -9.62
N SER A 92 -3.85 18.72 -9.95
CA SER A 92 -4.64 19.16 -11.10
C SER A 92 -3.95 20.34 -11.80
N LEU A 93 -3.07 20.02 -12.74
CA LEU A 93 -2.72 20.93 -13.84
C LEU A 93 -3.70 20.64 -14.98
N GLU A 94 -4.31 21.70 -15.50
CA GLU A 94 -5.42 21.59 -16.47
C GLU A 94 -4.99 20.93 -17.77
N THR A 95 -5.86 20.08 -18.31
CA THR A 95 -5.71 19.49 -19.64
C THR A 95 -6.89 19.93 -20.49
N GLN A 96 -6.71 20.96 -21.32
CA GLN A 96 -7.66 21.28 -22.38
C GLN A 96 -7.31 20.46 -23.62
N SER A 97 -8.17 19.50 -23.96
CA SER A 97 -8.17 18.85 -25.27
C SER A 97 -9.61 18.74 -25.76
N GLN A 98 -9.97 19.55 -26.74
CA GLN A 98 -11.26 19.49 -27.43
C GLN A 98 -11.35 18.19 -28.24
N SER A 99 -12.34 17.35 -27.97
CA SER A 99 -12.72 16.25 -28.86
C SER A 99 -14.13 16.51 -29.42
N LEU A 100 -14.20 16.84 -30.71
CA LEU A 100 -15.45 17.08 -31.42
C LEU A 100 -16.26 15.78 -31.57
N SER A 101 -17.36 15.66 -30.83
CA SER A 101 -18.36 14.63 -31.05
C SER A 101 -19.22 14.98 -32.27
N ARG A 102 -19.24 14.09 -33.29
CA ARG A 102 -20.17 14.19 -34.43
C ARG A 102 -20.99 12.91 -34.55
N SER A 103 -22.13 12.89 -33.88
CA SER A 103 -23.17 11.87 -34.01
C SER A 103 -24.32 12.43 -34.85
N GLN A 104 -24.77 11.68 -35.85
CA GLN A 104 -26.10 11.85 -36.45
C GLN A 104 -26.82 10.49 -36.42
N SER A 105 -28.01 10.52 -35.85
CA SER A 105 -28.98 9.42 -35.74
C SER A 105 -29.77 9.26 -37.04
N MET A 106 -30.39 8.09 -37.22
CA MET A 106 -31.82 8.00 -37.56
C MET A 106 -32.38 6.64 -37.11
N ASP A 107 -33.66 6.65 -36.76
CA ASP A 107 -34.42 5.58 -36.11
C ASP A 107 -35.07 4.58 -37.11
N ILE A 108 -35.59 3.45 -36.61
CA ILE A 108 -37.02 3.02 -36.69
C ILE A 108 -37.22 1.53 -36.29
N ASP A 109 -38.14 1.32 -35.34
CA ASP A 109 -39.06 0.19 -35.02
C ASP A 109 -38.87 -1.26 -35.52
N GLY A 110 -39.31 -2.26 -34.71
CA GLY A 110 -39.49 -3.63 -35.24
C GLY A 110 -39.79 -4.89 -34.37
N VAL A 111 -40.57 -4.81 -33.28
CA VAL A 111 -41.53 -5.85 -32.78
C VAL A 111 -41.22 -7.40 -32.90
N SER A 112 -40.94 -8.03 -31.74
CA SER A 112 -41.37 -9.36 -31.20
C SER A 112 -41.17 -10.76 -31.90
N CYS A 113 -40.76 -11.71 -31.03
CA CYS A 113 -41.21 -13.12 -30.87
C CYS A 113 -40.59 -14.34 -31.61
N GLU A 114 -40.17 -15.30 -30.76
CA GLU A 114 -40.21 -16.78 -30.79
C GLU A 114 -39.73 -17.67 -31.98
N LYS A 115 -38.70 -18.48 -31.65
CA LYS A 115 -38.51 -19.94 -31.91
C LYS A 115 -38.68 -20.57 -33.31
N SER A 116 -37.54 -21.14 -33.75
CA SER A 116 -37.35 -22.52 -34.29
C SER A 116 -37.30 -22.78 -35.80
N MET A 117 -36.22 -23.48 -36.20
CA MET A 117 -35.97 -24.20 -37.49
C MET A 117 -35.74 -23.30 -38.72
N SER A 118 -34.84 -23.58 -39.69
CA SER A 118 -33.97 -24.75 -39.99
C SER A 118 -32.80 -24.37 -40.94
N GLN A 119 -31.70 -25.16 -40.96
CA GLN A 119 -30.82 -25.57 -42.10
C GLN A 119 -30.67 -24.63 -43.34
N VAL A 120 -29.48 -24.31 -43.90
CA VAL A 120 -28.38 -25.16 -44.44
C VAL A 120 -27.08 -24.32 -44.66
N ASP A 121 -25.90 -24.92 -44.47
CA ASP A 121 -24.50 -24.70 -45.01
C ASP A 121 -24.03 -23.31 -45.52
N VAL A 122 -22.77 -22.87 -45.36
CA VAL A 122 -21.50 -23.49 -45.83
C VAL A 122 -20.31 -23.30 -44.86
N ASP A 123 -19.38 -24.25 -44.95
CA ASP A 123 -18.30 -24.64 -44.03
C ASP A 123 -16.95 -23.90 -44.20
N SER A 124 -16.20 -23.78 -43.10
CA SER A 124 -14.72 -23.85 -43.03
C SER A 124 -14.24 -23.81 -41.56
N GLY A 125 -14.33 -24.94 -40.86
CA GLY A 125 -13.74 -25.11 -39.51
C GLY A 125 -12.66 -26.19 -39.47
N ILE A 126 -11.48 -25.86 -38.91
CA ILE A 126 -10.48 -26.85 -38.49
C ILE A 126 -10.45 -26.85 -36.97
N GLU A 127 -10.81 -28.00 -36.38
CA GLU A 127 -10.59 -28.29 -34.97
C GLU A 127 -10.04 -29.72 -34.83
N ASN A 128 -9.27 -29.94 -33.76
CA ASN A 128 -8.67 -31.25 -33.46
C ASN A 128 -9.68 -32.10 -32.68
N MET A 129 -9.70 -33.43 -32.89
CA MET A 129 -9.75 -34.36 -31.76
C MET A 129 -9.41 -35.81 -32.16
N GLU A 130 -8.47 -36.36 -31.40
CA GLU A 130 -8.45 -37.70 -30.78
C GLU A 130 -8.69 -38.99 -31.60
N VAL A 131 -8.34 -40.09 -30.95
CA VAL A 131 -8.07 -41.42 -31.52
C VAL A 131 -8.91 -42.43 -30.74
N ASP A 132 -9.58 -43.37 -31.40
CA ASP A 132 -9.44 -44.80 -31.04
C ASP A 132 -10.12 -45.80 -31.99
N GLU A 133 -9.35 -46.84 -32.32
CA GLU A 133 -9.72 -48.27 -32.34
C GLU A 133 -11.07 -48.76 -32.93
N ASN A 134 -10.95 -49.33 -34.14
CA ASN A 134 -11.02 -50.80 -34.39
C ASN A 134 -12.11 -51.38 -35.33
N ASP A 135 -11.63 -52.33 -36.14
CA ASP A 135 -12.27 -53.47 -36.80
C ASP A 135 -13.57 -53.33 -37.65
N ARG A 136 -13.44 -53.59 -38.97
CA ARG A 136 -14.12 -54.74 -39.65
C ARG A 136 -13.72 -54.97 -41.12
N ARG A 137 -13.09 -56.13 -41.35
CA ARG A 137 -13.17 -57.07 -42.50
C ARG A 137 -13.78 -56.58 -43.84
N GLU A 138 -13.05 -56.85 -44.94
CA GLU A 138 -13.51 -57.88 -45.90
C GLU A 138 -12.39 -58.54 -46.75
N LYS A 139 -12.75 -59.50 -47.63
CA LYS A 139 -11.91 -60.64 -48.04
C LYS A 139 -11.08 -60.45 -49.33
N ARG A 140 -10.00 -61.24 -49.44
CA ARG A 140 -9.09 -61.41 -50.59
C ARG A 140 -9.68 -62.21 -51.77
N SER A 141 -9.22 -61.88 -52.99
CA SER A 141 -8.76 -62.83 -54.03
C SER A 141 -7.92 -62.07 -55.08
N LEU A 142 -6.59 -62.04 -54.99
CA LEU A 142 -5.62 -63.03 -55.54
C LEU A 142 -5.33 -62.91 -57.06
N SER A 143 -4.19 -62.30 -57.40
CA SER A 143 -3.30 -62.73 -58.51
C SER A 143 -1.93 -62.03 -58.47
N ASP A 144 -0.95 -62.70 -57.86
CA ASP A 144 0.50 -62.70 -58.11
C ASP A 144 1.27 -61.44 -58.57
N LYS A 145 2.05 -60.87 -57.65
CA LYS A 145 3.52 -60.69 -57.80
C LYS A 145 4.21 -60.60 -56.43
N GLU A 146 5.50 -60.87 -56.42
CA GLU A 146 6.33 -61.24 -55.25
C GLU A 146 6.47 -60.17 -54.14
N PRO A 147 6.83 -60.57 -52.89
CA PRO A 147 6.85 -59.67 -51.74
C PRO A 147 8.14 -58.84 -51.65
N SER A 148 8.01 -57.51 -51.56
CA SER A 148 9.07 -56.67 -51.01
C SER A 148 8.89 -56.55 -49.50
N SER A 149 9.87 -57.05 -48.75
CA SER A 149 9.94 -57.00 -47.29
C SER A 149 9.83 -55.56 -46.76
N GLY A 150 9.12 -55.39 -45.64
CA GLY A 150 9.21 -54.15 -44.86
C GLY A 150 10.65 -53.92 -44.43
N SER A 151 11.21 -52.74 -44.73
CA SER A 151 12.58 -52.41 -44.35
C SER A 151 12.66 -52.20 -42.84
N GLU A 152 13.08 -53.22 -42.11
CA GLU A 152 13.80 -53.02 -40.87
C GLU A 152 15.03 -52.12 -41.16
N VAL A 153 15.38 -51.26 -40.21
CA VAL A 153 16.60 -50.44 -40.32
C VAL A 153 17.78 -51.38 -40.15
N SER A 154 18.70 -51.38 -41.12
CA SER A 154 19.87 -52.25 -41.01
C SER A 154 20.79 -51.77 -39.88
N GLU A 155 21.50 -52.71 -39.26
CA GLU A 155 22.48 -52.40 -38.22
C GLU A 155 23.52 -51.36 -38.70
N GLU A 156 23.92 -51.41 -39.96
CA GLU A 156 24.81 -50.43 -40.60
C GLU A 156 24.19 -49.02 -40.63
N GLN A 157 22.88 -48.87 -40.87
CA GLN A 157 22.18 -47.58 -40.83
C GLN A 157 22.08 -47.03 -39.40
N ALA A 158 21.84 -47.89 -38.42
CA ALA A 158 21.85 -47.52 -37.00
C ALA A 158 23.25 -47.05 -36.54
N LEU A 159 24.31 -47.77 -36.94
CA LEU A 159 25.69 -47.38 -36.68
C LEU A 159 26.05 -46.04 -37.35
N GLN A 160 25.65 -45.82 -38.60
CA GLN A 160 25.84 -44.53 -39.28
C GLN A 160 25.13 -43.38 -38.55
N LEU A 161 23.92 -43.62 -38.02
CA LEU A 161 23.17 -42.64 -37.24
C LEU A 161 23.86 -42.30 -35.91
N VAL A 162 24.39 -43.30 -35.19
CA VAL A 162 25.22 -43.11 -33.98
C VAL A 162 26.47 -42.29 -34.30
N CYS A 163 27.24 -42.67 -35.33
CA CYS A 163 28.43 -41.93 -35.79
C CYS A 163 28.10 -40.47 -36.11
N LYS A 164 26.99 -40.22 -36.81
CA LYS A 164 26.52 -38.90 -37.22
C LYS A 164 26.12 -38.04 -36.00
N ILE A 165 25.39 -38.59 -35.04
CA ILE A 165 24.94 -37.85 -33.85
C ILE A 165 26.12 -37.51 -32.93
N PHE A 166 27.03 -38.45 -32.69
CA PHE A 166 28.22 -38.17 -31.86
C PHE A 166 29.34 -37.43 -32.61
N ARG A 167 29.31 -37.39 -33.95
CA ARG A 167 30.43 -36.97 -34.82
C ARG A 167 31.69 -37.76 -34.50
N VAL A 168 31.58 -39.09 -34.52
CA VAL A 168 32.67 -40.04 -34.27
C VAL A 168 32.87 -41.00 -35.45
N SER A 169 34.09 -41.52 -35.59
CA SER A 169 34.45 -42.56 -36.55
C SER A 169 35.53 -43.47 -35.98
N TRP A 170 35.44 -44.76 -36.29
CA TRP A 170 36.48 -45.75 -36.00
C TRP A 170 36.99 -46.46 -37.26
N LYS A 171 36.41 -46.14 -38.43
CA LYS A 171 36.82 -46.63 -39.75
C LYS A 171 37.89 -45.69 -40.35
N ASP A 172 37.53 -44.42 -40.53
CA ASP A 172 38.36 -43.41 -41.21
C ASP A 172 38.70 -42.21 -40.31
N ARG A 173 39.86 -41.58 -40.54
CA ARG A 173 40.25 -40.31 -39.91
C ARG A 173 39.82 -39.14 -40.79
N ASP A 174 38.94 -38.30 -40.29
CA ASP A 174 38.44 -37.10 -40.96
C ASP A 174 38.61 -35.87 -40.05
N ARG A 175 38.48 -34.66 -40.59
CA ARG A 175 38.74 -33.39 -39.89
C ARG A 175 37.58 -32.93 -39.01
N ASP A 176 36.35 -33.32 -39.38
CA ASP A 176 35.09 -32.87 -38.78
C ASP A 176 34.46 -33.91 -37.82
N VAL A 177 35.22 -34.95 -37.47
CA VAL A 177 34.79 -36.18 -36.79
C VAL A 177 35.89 -36.67 -35.84
N ILE A 178 35.55 -37.06 -34.60
CA ILE A 178 36.50 -37.62 -33.62
C ILE A 178 36.87 -39.05 -34.03
N PHE A 179 38.16 -39.36 -34.13
CA PHE A 179 38.63 -40.72 -34.39
C PHE A 179 38.80 -41.54 -33.09
N LEU A 180 37.99 -42.58 -32.92
CA LEU A 180 38.00 -43.46 -31.75
C LEU A 180 39.05 -44.57 -31.92
N SER A 181 40.22 -44.36 -31.34
CA SER A 181 41.38 -45.22 -31.54
C SER A 181 41.28 -46.58 -30.86
N SER A 182 40.65 -46.63 -29.68
CA SER A 182 40.47 -47.83 -28.86
C SER A 182 39.37 -48.69 -29.45
N LEU A 183 38.23 -48.08 -29.78
CA LEU A 183 37.13 -48.73 -30.48
C LEU A 183 37.57 -49.27 -31.86
N SER A 184 38.39 -48.51 -32.62
CA SER A 184 38.98 -48.97 -33.89
C SER A 184 39.89 -50.20 -33.72
N ALA A 185 40.61 -50.32 -32.60
CA ALA A 185 41.43 -51.49 -32.30
C ALA A 185 40.58 -52.72 -31.96
N GLN A 186 39.50 -52.55 -31.20
CA GLN A 186 38.56 -53.63 -30.84
C GLN A 186 37.81 -54.16 -32.08
N PHE A 187 37.27 -53.27 -32.92
CA PHE A 187 36.64 -53.65 -34.20
C PHE A 187 37.60 -54.35 -35.17
N LYS A 188 38.92 -54.12 -35.06
CA LYS A 188 39.94 -54.84 -35.85
C LYS A 188 40.30 -56.22 -35.28
N GLN A 189 40.07 -56.46 -34.00
CA GLN A 189 40.32 -57.76 -33.37
C GLN A 189 39.14 -58.71 -33.58
N ASN A 190 37.92 -58.33 -33.17
CA ASN A 190 36.76 -59.21 -33.28
C ASN A 190 35.44 -58.43 -33.44
N PRO A 191 35.00 -58.11 -34.68
CA PRO A 191 33.86 -57.22 -34.94
C PRO A 191 32.53 -57.63 -34.27
N LYS A 192 32.33 -58.92 -34.01
CA LYS A 192 31.09 -59.49 -33.45
C LYS A 192 31.02 -59.48 -31.92
N GLU A 193 32.09 -59.08 -31.24
CA GLU A 193 32.18 -59.10 -29.76
C GLU A 193 32.43 -57.70 -29.17
N VAL A 194 32.45 -56.64 -29.99
CA VAL A 194 32.79 -55.28 -29.52
C VAL A 194 31.71 -54.67 -28.62
N PHE A 195 30.44 -54.95 -28.92
CA PHE A 195 29.31 -54.47 -28.13
C PHE A 195 28.22 -55.53 -28.03
N SER A 196 27.56 -55.56 -26.88
CA SER A 196 26.44 -56.48 -26.59
C SER A 196 25.08 -55.92 -27.04
N ASP A 197 24.90 -54.61 -26.93
CA ASP A 197 23.77 -53.86 -27.49
C ASP A 197 24.20 -52.42 -27.88
N PHE A 198 23.29 -51.65 -28.47
CA PHE A 198 23.59 -50.25 -28.80
C PHE A 198 23.85 -49.37 -27.57
N LYS A 199 23.34 -49.71 -26.39
CA LYS A 199 23.51 -48.91 -25.17
C LYS A 199 24.94 -49.04 -24.63
N ASP A 200 25.49 -50.24 -24.69
CA ASP A 200 26.90 -50.58 -24.45
C ASP A 200 27.81 -49.84 -25.44
N LEU A 201 27.57 -49.97 -26.75
CA LEU A 201 28.33 -49.23 -27.78
C LEU A 201 28.34 -47.72 -27.57
N ILE A 202 27.18 -47.11 -27.28
CA ILE A 202 27.07 -45.68 -27.00
C ILE A 202 27.85 -45.30 -25.73
N GLY A 203 27.84 -46.16 -24.70
CA GLY A 203 28.62 -45.96 -23.48
C GLY A 203 30.13 -46.00 -23.74
N GLN A 204 30.61 -46.96 -24.54
CA GLN A 204 32.02 -47.05 -24.93
C GLN A 204 32.45 -45.82 -25.75
N ILE A 205 31.63 -45.39 -26.71
CA ILE A 205 31.85 -44.16 -27.50
C ILE A 205 31.98 -42.94 -26.59
N LEU A 206 30.98 -42.70 -25.72
CA LEU A 206 30.99 -41.54 -24.83
C LEU A 206 32.16 -41.57 -23.85
N MET A 207 32.49 -42.73 -23.29
CA MET A 207 33.62 -42.84 -22.37
C MET A 207 34.96 -42.58 -23.05
N GLU A 208 35.21 -43.14 -24.24
CA GLU A 208 36.45 -42.83 -24.99
C GLU A 208 36.53 -41.32 -25.31
N VAL A 209 35.46 -40.73 -25.85
CA VAL A 209 35.42 -39.30 -26.20
C VAL A 209 35.64 -38.39 -25.01
N LEU A 210 34.95 -38.61 -23.89
CA LEU A 210 35.07 -37.77 -22.70
C LEU A 210 36.47 -37.90 -22.09
N MET A 211 37.01 -39.12 -22.02
CA MET A 211 38.35 -39.35 -21.48
C MET A 211 39.46 -38.72 -22.31
N MET A 212 39.30 -38.49 -23.62
CA MET A 212 40.27 -37.73 -24.42
C MET A 212 40.53 -36.33 -23.85
N SER A 213 39.50 -35.64 -23.35
CA SER A 213 39.65 -34.31 -22.72
C SER A 213 40.41 -34.34 -21.39
N THR A 214 40.43 -35.48 -20.69
CA THR A 214 41.25 -35.66 -19.49
C THR A 214 42.74 -35.80 -19.84
N GLN A 215 43.04 -36.45 -20.97
CA GLN A 215 44.38 -36.86 -21.40
C GLN A 215 45.17 -35.76 -22.12
N THR A 216 44.51 -34.88 -22.89
CA THR A 216 45.18 -33.70 -23.45
C THR A 216 45.47 -32.66 -22.36
N ARG A 217 46.66 -32.04 -22.40
CA ARG A 217 47.07 -31.03 -21.40
C ARG A 217 46.64 -29.60 -21.74
N ASP A 218 46.73 -29.21 -23.02
CA ASP A 218 46.66 -27.79 -23.41
C ASP A 218 45.67 -27.46 -24.56
N GLU A 219 45.00 -28.47 -25.15
CA GLU A 219 44.04 -28.27 -26.25
C GLU A 219 42.70 -28.96 -25.98
N ASN A 220 41.59 -28.25 -26.19
CA ASN A 220 40.23 -28.79 -26.17
C ASN A 220 40.03 -29.69 -27.41
N PRO A 221 39.83 -31.02 -27.24
CA PRO A 221 39.76 -31.96 -28.36
C PRO A 221 38.47 -31.85 -29.19
N PHE A 222 37.47 -31.09 -28.73
CA PHE A 222 36.18 -30.86 -29.38
C PHE A 222 36.14 -29.56 -30.18
N ALA A 223 37.17 -28.70 -30.08
CA ALA A 223 37.19 -27.36 -30.67
C ALA A 223 37.00 -27.34 -32.21
N SER A 224 37.45 -28.38 -32.92
CA SER A 224 37.23 -28.54 -34.37
C SER A 224 35.76 -28.82 -34.72
N LEU A 225 35.02 -29.53 -33.85
CA LEU A 225 33.62 -29.89 -34.07
C LEU A 225 32.71 -28.67 -33.94
N THR A 226 33.01 -27.81 -32.96
CA THR A 226 32.27 -26.57 -32.69
C THR A 226 32.38 -25.52 -33.81
N ALA A 227 33.30 -25.68 -34.79
CA ALA A 227 33.51 -24.68 -35.85
C ALA A 227 32.43 -24.68 -36.96
N THR A 228 31.52 -25.65 -36.95
CA THR A 228 30.45 -25.84 -37.96
C THR A 228 29.03 -25.54 -37.43
N SER A 229 28.94 -25.06 -36.19
CA SER A 229 27.73 -24.60 -35.51
C SER A 229 28.05 -23.25 -34.83
N GLN A 230 27.06 -22.38 -34.57
CA GLN A 230 27.32 -21.19 -33.75
C GLN A 230 27.75 -21.66 -32.34
N PRO A 231 28.99 -21.37 -31.87
CA PRO A 231 29.48 -22.02 -30.67
C PRO A 231 28.91 -21.38 -29.42
N ILE A 232 28.33 -22.20 -28.53
CA ILE A 232 27.79 -21.79 -27.22
C ILE A 232 28.84 -21.02 -26.39
N ALA A 233 30.13 -21.35 -26.53
CA ALA A 233 31.24 -20.70 -25.84
C ALA A 233 31.87 -19.50 -26.58
N ALA A 234 31.53 -19.22 -27.85
CA ALA A 234 32.18 -18.16 -28.62
C ALA A 234 31.70 -16.75 -28.23
N ALA A 235 30.49 -16.63 -27.67
CA ALA A 235 29.96 -15.37 -27.15
C ALA A 235 30.74 -14.83 -25.92
N ALA A 236 31.55 -15.67 -25.25
CA ALA A 236 32.32 -15.29 -24.06
C ALA A 236 33.76 -14.80 -24.34
N ARG A 237 34.14 -14.62 -25.62
CA ARG A 237 35.51 -14.18 -25.99
C ARG A 237 35.63 -12.65 -26.11
N SER A 238 35.61 -11.97 -24.98
CA SER A 238 36.12 -10.59 -24.84
C SER A 238 37.12 -10.52 -23.68
N PRO A 239 38.30 -9.88 -23.86
CA PRO A 239 39.25 -9.69 -22.77
C PRO A 239 39.05 -8.32 -22.13
N ASP A 240 38.09 -8.19 -21.21
CA ASP A 240 38.23 -7.34 -20.00
C ASP A 240 36.99 -7.43 -19.07
N ARG A 241 37.25 -7.34 -17.75
CA ARG A 241 36.30 -7.42 -16.61
C ARG A 241 35.63 -8.78 -16.33
N ASN A 242 36.31 -9.58 -15.50
CA ASN A 242 35.71 -10.73 -14.83
C ASN A 242 34.78 -10.31 -13.69
N LEU A 243 33.57 -10.87 -13.66
CA LEU A 243 32.74 -11.07 -12.46
C LEU A 243 32.49 -12.57 -12.30
N MET A 244 33.31 -13.24 -11.50
CA MET A 244 32.98 -14.59 -11.02
C MET A 244 32.04 -14.48 -9.82
N LEU A 245 31.08 -15.42 -9.74
CA LEU A 245 30.29 -15.72 -8.54
C LEU A 245 31.24 -16.17 -7.41
N THR A 246 31.84 -15.22 -6.70
CA THR A 246 32.85 -15.48 -5.67
C THR A 246 32.21 -15.67 -4.30
N THR A 247 32.39 -16.86 -3.73
CA THR A 247 32.06 -17.12 -2.32
C THR A 247 33.19 -16.60 -1.44
N GLY A 248 32.91 -15.58 -0.64
CA GLY A 248 33.89 -15.01 0.29
C GLY A 248 34.22 -15.98 1.44
N TYR A 249 35.34 -16.67 1.36
CA TYR A 249 35.91 -17.45 2.47
C TYR A 249 37.39 -17.11 2.64
N ASN A 250 37.74 -16.45 3.76
CA ASN A 250 39.12 -16.12 4.09
C ASN A 250 39.38 -16.59 5.54
N PRO A 251 40.30 -17.55 5.78
CA PRO A 251 40.53 -18.09 7.11
C PRO A 251 41.44 -17.16 7.93
N GLY A 252 40.97 -16.77 9.12
CA GLY A 252 41.81 -16.23 10.18
C GLY A 252 41.97 -14.70 10.21
N THR A 253 41.11 -14.01 10.96
CA THR A 253 41.49 -13.03 12.01
C THR A 253 40.24 -12.53 12.75
N SER A 254 40.34 -12.27 14.05
CA SER A 254 39.21 -11.95 14.91
C SER A 254 38.60 -10.56 14.63
N PRO A 255 37.26 -10.39 14.68
CA PRO A 255 36.64 -9.08 14.53
C PRO A 255 36.62 -8.31 15.86
N MET A 256 37.17 -7.10 15.88
CA MET A 256 36.83 -6.06 16.85
C MET A 256 36.17 -4.87 16.15
N PHE A 257 35.08 -4.37 16.75
CA PHE A 257 34.48 -3.05 16.58
C PHE A 257 34.33 -2.46 15.15
N CYS A 258 33.09 -2.51 14.63
CA CYS A 258 32.66 -1.58 13.58
C CYS A 258 32.26 -0.22 14.19
N GLY A 259 33.09 0.80 14.00
CA GLY A 259 32.76 2.20 14.30
C GLY A 259 31.95 2.86 13.17
N VAL A 260 31.14 3.86 13.53
CA VAL A 260 30.24 4.57 12.59
C VAL A 260 30.94 5.72 11.88
N GLY A 261 30.88 5.73 10.54
CA GLY A 261 30.82 6.94 9.72
C GLY A 261 32.13 7.46 9.10
N SER A 262 32.13 7.63 7.78
CA SER A 262 32.51 8.88 7.11
C SER A 262 32.15 8.83 5.62
N PHE A 263 31.64 9.93 5.06
CA PHE A 263 31.51 10.13 3.62
C PHE A 263 32.76 10.85 3.10
N GLY A 264 33.44 10.27 2.10
CA GLY A 264 34.58 10.89 1.41
C GLY A 264 34.36 10.90 -0.10
N ALA A 265 34.62 12.03 -0.75
CA ALA A 265 34.46 12.21 -2.20
C ALA A 265 35.79 12.48 -2.89
N SER A 266 36.01 11.86 -4.05
CA SER A 266 37.07 12.19 -5.02
C SER A 266 36.85 11.39 -6.30
N SER A 267 37.17 11.82 -7.53
CA SER A 267 37.43 13.16 -8.09
C SER A 267 37.36 13.04 -9.62
N PHE A 268 37.12 14.15 -10.34
CA PHE A 268 36.97 14.14 -11.80
C PHE A 268 38.30 14.24 -12.58
N SER A 269 38.37 13.55 -13.71
CA SER A 269 39.15 13.90 -14.93
C SER A 269 38.75 12.97 -16.09
N SER A 270 38.72 13.33 -17.37
CA SER A 270 38.40 14.59 -18.07
C SER A 270 38.41 14.32 -19.60
N LEU A 271 37.33 14.69 -20.30
CA LEU A 271 37.18 14.89 -21.76
C LEU A 271 37.78 13.89 -22.79
N GLY A 272 36.91 13.45 -23.69
CA GLY A 272 37.24 12.99 -25.04
C GLY A 272 35.95 12.69 -25.81
N ALA A 273 35.61 13.47 -26.84
CA ALA A 273 34.34 13.34 -27.56
C ALA A 273 34.56 13.15 -29.07
N SER A 274 33.86 12.18 -29.68
CA SER A 274 33.69 12.09 -31.13
C SER A 274 32.43 11.29 -31.50
N GLY A 275 31.98 11.48 -32.75
CA GLY A 275 30.67 11.12 -33.27
C GLY A 275 30.27 9.64 -33.23
N GLY A 276 28.96 9.42 -33.24
CA GLY A 276 28.37 8.10 -33.10
C GLY A 276 28.27 7.29 -34.39
N ALA A 277 28.05 6.00 -34.19
CA ALA A 277 27.41 5.09 -35.13
C ALA A 277 26.67 4.00 -34.32
N SER A 278 25.70 3.36 -34.95
CA SER A 278 24.89 2.27 -34.40
C SER A 278 25.68 1.19 -33.66
N THR A 279 25.28 0.86 -32.45
CA THR A 279 25.64 -0.39 -31.75
C THR A 279 24.36 -1.15 -31.42
N TRP A 280 24.02 -2.10 -32.30
CA TRP A 280 23.26 -3.28 -31.89
C TRP A 280 24.25 -4.29 -31.29
N ASP A 281 23.75 -5.13 -30.38
CA ASP A 281 24.35 -6.36 -29.87
C ASP A 281 25.72 -6.30 -29.16
N SER A 282 25.65 -6.18 -27.83
CA SER A 282 26.60 -6.81 -26.90
C SER A 282 25.92 -7.01 -25.52
N TYR A 283 25.15 -8.10 -25.38
CA TYR A 283 24.27 -8.37 -24.22
C TYR A 283 24.64 -9.64 -23.40
N SER A 284 25.84 -10.19 -23.61
CA SER A 284 26.30 -11.48 -23.08
C SER A 284 26.89 -11.47 -21.66
N ASP A 285 27.26 -10.31 -21.11
CA ASP A 285 28.39 -10.25 -20.17
C ASP A 285 28.04 -10.46 -18.68
N HIS A 286 26.79 -10.83 -18.32
CA HIS A 286 26.42 -11.04 -16.90
C HIS A 286 26.60 -12.50 -16.41
N PHE A 287 26.59 -13.50 -17.31
CA PHE A 287 26.70 -14.91 -16.93
C PHE A 287 27.70 -15.64 -17.83
N THR A 288 28.94 -15.75 -17.37
CA THR A 288 30.02 -16.40 -18.14
C THR A 288 30.08 -17.90 -17.84
N ILE A 289 30.33 -18.69 -18.89
CA ILE A 289 30.64 -20.12 -18.78
C ILE A 289 32.15 -20.24 -18.54
N GLU A 290 32.56 -20.81 -17.43
CA GLU A 290 33.97 -21.10 -17.13
C GLU A 290 34.53 -22.09 -18.16
N THR A 291 35.75 -21.85 -18.67
CA THR A 291 36.42 -22.75 -19.61
C THR A 291 37.26 -23.78 -18.85
N CYS A 292 36.71 -24.96 -18.60
CA CYS A 292 37.36 -26.08 -17.94
C CYS A 292 37.05 -27.41 -18.64
N LYS A 293 37.72 -28.50 -18.24
CA LYS A 293 37.54 -29.82 -18.87
C LYS A 293 36.10 -30.31 -18.76
N GLU A 294 35.46 -30.05 -17.63
CA GLU A 294 34.08 -30.42 -17.35
C GLU A 294 33.09 -29.63 -18.22
N THR A 295 33.31 -28.33 -18.47
CA THR A 295 32.44 -27.57 -19.39
C THR A 295 32.67 -27.95 -20.85
N ASP A 296 33.89 -28.31 -21.24
CA ASP A 296 34.16 -28.89 -22.57
C ASP A 296 33.42 -30.23 -22.77
N MET A 297 33.44 -31.12 -21.77
CA MET A 297 32.65 -32.35 -21.73
C MET A 297 31.14 -32.06 -21.80
N LEU A 298 30.64 -31.10 -21.01
CA LEU A 298 29.22 -30.72 -21.00
C LEU A 298 28.77 -30.14 -22.33
N ASN A 299 29.56 -29.25 -22.95
CA ASN A 299 29.28 -28.70 -24.29
C ASN A 299 29.06 -29.83 -25.30
N TYR A 300 29.98 -30.81 -25.36
CA TYR A 300 29.86 -31.94 -26.26
C TYR A 300 28.60 -32.78 -26.00
N LEU A 301 28.30 -33.11 -24.74
CA LEU A 301 27.12 -33.91 -24.36
C LEU A 301 25.79 -33.17 -24.66
N ILE A 302 25.75 -31.86 -24.38
CA ILE A 302 24.61 -30.98 -24.67
C ILE A 302 24.35 -30.92 -26.17
N GLU A 303 25.39 -30.69 -26.99
CA GLU A 303 25.26 -30.69 -28.44
C GLU A 303 24.86 -32.05 -29.01
N CYS A 304 25.34 -33.17 -28.44
CA CYS A 304 24.92 -34.50 -28.85
C CYS A 304 23.44 -34.75 -28.53
N PHE A 305 22.95 -34.28 -27.37
CA PHE A 305 21.53 -34.34 -27.02
C PHE A 305 20.67 -33.50 -27.98
N ASP A 306 21.09 -32.28 -28.32
CA ASP A 306 20.37 -31.42 -29.27
C ASP A 306 20.37 -32.00 -30.69
N ARG A 307 21.49 -32.58 -31.13
CA ARG A 307 21.61 -33.28 -32.42
C ARG A 307 20.58 -34.38 -32.62
N VAL A 308 20.16 -35.08 -31.55
CA VAL A 308 19.03 -36.04 -31.61
C VAL A 308 17.73 -35.32 -32.01
N GLY A 309 17.40 -34.21 -31.34
CA GLY A 309 16.18 -33.44 -31.65
C GLY A 309 16.22 -32.76 -33.03
N ILE A 310 17.41 -32.36 -33.51
CA ILE A 310 17.61 -31.87 -34.87
C ILE A 310 17.34 -32.99 -35.90
N GLU A 311 17.80 -34.21 -35.65
CA GLU A 311 17.64 -35.33 -36.57
C GLU A 311 16.19 -35.84 -36.62
N GLU A 312 15.50 -35.89 -35.48
CA GLU A 312 14.05 -36.18 -35.43
C GLU A 312 13.22 -35.19 -36.26
N LYS A 313 13.56 -33.89 -36.21
CA LYS A 313 12.93 -32.85 -37.03
C LYS A 313 13.25 -33.00 -38.52
N LYS A 314 14.46 -33.45 -38.87
CA LYS A 314 14.89 -33.67 -40.26
C LYS A 314 14.29 -34.91 -40.90
N ALA A 315 14.14 -36.00 -40.15
CA ALA A 315 13.73 -37.30 -40.67
C ALA A 315 12.64 -37.98 -39.81
N PRO A 316 11.48 -37.32 -39.57
CA PRO A 316 10.48 -37.80 -38.61
C PRO A 316 9.97 -39.21 -38.93
N LYS A 317 9.66 -39.51 -40.21
CA LYS A 317 9.16 -40.83 -40.63
C LYS A 317 10.13 -41.99 -40.35
N MET A 318 11.44 -41.72 -40.33
CA MET A 318 12.47 -42.72 -40.01
C MET A 318 12.70 -42.79 -38.51
N CYS A 319 12.73 -41.65 -37.82
CA CYS A 319 12.90 -41.59 -36.36
C CYS A 319 11.69 -42.14 -35.59
N SER A 320 10.49 -42.12 -36.17
CA SER A 320 9.28 -42.76 -35.63
C SER A 320 9.28 -44.29 -35.71
N GLN A 321 10.22 -44.92 -36.41
CA GLN A 321 10.32 -46.38 -36.43
C GLN A 321 10.80 -46.89 -35.07
N PRO A 322 10.18 -47.94 -34.47
CA PRO A 322 10.45 -48.33 -33.09
C PRO A 322 11.93 -48.56 -32.75
N ALA A 323 12.68 -49.22 -33.64
CA ALA A 323 14.11 -49.47 -33.45
C ALA A 323 14.95 -48.18 -33.41
N VAL A 324 14.64 -47.21 -34.29
CA VAL A 324 15.33 -45.91 -34.32
C VAL A 324 14.91 -45.06 -33.14
N SER A 325 13.62 -45.00 -32.83
CA SER A 325 13.10 -44.25 -31.67
C SER A 325 13.74 -44.74 -30.36
N GLN A 326 13.85 -46.06 -30.17
CA GLN A 326 14.55 -46.65 -29.03
C GLN A 326 16.06 -46.31 -29.03
N LEU A 327 16.71 -46.33 -30.19
CA LEU A 327 18.12 -45.94 -30.32
C LEU A 327 18.34 -44.46 -29.94
N LEU A 328 17.50 -43.55 -30.44
CA LEU A 328 17.56 -42.12 -30.11
C LEU A 328 17.25 -41.86 -28.63
N SER A 329 16.33 -42.62 -28.04
CA SER A 329 16.07 -42.62 -26.59
C SER A 329 17.29 -43.11 -25.80
N ASN A 330 17.95 -44.18 -26.26
CA ASN A 330 19.18 -44.69 -25.64
C ASN A 330 20.32 -43.67 -25.71
N ILE A 331 20.47 -42.96 -26.84
CA ILE A 331 21.44 -41.86 -27.00
C ILE A 331 21.16 -40.75 -25.99
N ARG A 332 19.92 -40.25 -25.89
CA ARG A 332 19.57 -39.21 -24.90
C ARG A 332 19.84 -39.65 -23.47
N SER A 333 19.39 -40.85 -23.09
CA SER A 333 19.60 -41.41 -21.76
C SER A 333 21.08 -41.58 -21.43
N GLN A 334 21.91 -41.99 -22.40
CA GLN A 334 23.35 -42.10 -22.21
C GLN A 334 24.04 -40.75 -22.12
N CYS A 335 23.70 -39.76 -22.96
CA CYS A 335 24.21 -38.39 -22.84
C CYS A 335 23.95 -37.82 -21.43
N ILE A 336 22.72 -38.00 -20.93
CA ILE A 336 22.30 -37.52 -19.60
C ILE A 336 22.99 -38.31 -18.46
N SER A 337 23.16 -39.62 -18.61
CA SER A 337 23.89 -40.45 -17.63
C SER A 337 25.35 -40.01 -17.53
N HIS A 338 26.00 -39.72 -18.66
CA HIS A 338 27.36 -39.20 -18.67
C HIS A 338 27.44 -37.75 -18.18
N THR A 339 26.42 -36.91 -18.44
CA THR A 339 26.29 -35.58 -17.83
C THR A 339 26.25 -35.68 -16.30
N ALA A 340 25.52 -36.64 -15.72
CA ALA A 340 25.51 -36.86 -14.28
C ALA A 340 26.92 -37.22 -13.74
N LEU A 341 27.66 -38.12 -14.43
CA LEU A 341 29.05 -38.44 -14.07
C LEU A 341 29.99 -37.23 -14.14
N VAL A 342 29.85 -36.37 -15.14
CA VAL A 342 30.65 -35.13 -15.26
C VAL A 342 30.31 -34.14 -14.14
N LEU A 343 29.02 -33.97 -13.81
CA LEU A 343 28.58 -33.05 -12.75
C LEU A 343 29.00 -33.52 -11.34
N GLN A 344 29.07 -34.82 -11.10
CA GLN A 344 29.66 -35.41 -9.89
C GLN A 344 31.19 -35.24 -9.82
N GLY A 345 31.86 -35.00 -10.96
CA GLY A 345 33.32 -35.02 -11.09
C GLY A 345 33.93 -36.42 -11.15
N SER A 346 33.12 -37.44 -11.45
CA SER A 346 33.54 -38.86 -11.49
C SER A 346 34.55 -39.16 -12.60
N LEU A 347 34.64 -38.29 -13.61
CA LEU A 347 35.65 -38.36 -14.70
C LEU A 347 36.86 -37.44 -14.47
N THR A 348 36.85 -36.59 -13.44
CA THR A 348 37.90 -35.59 -13.17
C THR A 348 38.32 -35.60 -11.69
N GLN A 349 37.65 -34.83 -10.84
CA GLN A 349 37.81 -34.84 -9.38
C GLN A 349 36.45 -34.74 -8.69
N PRO A 350 36.14 -35.59 -7.68
CA PRO A 350 34.86 -35.58 -6.99
C PRO A 350 34.49 -34.20 -6.45
N ARG A 351 33.30 -33.72 -6.84
CA ARG A 351 32.83 -32.36 -6.51
C ARG A 351 32.00 -32.34 -5.23
N SER A 352 32.23 -31.35 -4.37
CA SER A 352 31.43 -31.14 -3.18
C SER A 352 30.18 -30.31 -3.47
N MET A 353 29.12 -30.50 -2.67
CA MET A 353 27.85 -29.75 -2.78
C MET A 353 27.97 -28.23 -2.53
N GLN A 354 29.15 -27.75 -2.13
CA GLN A 354 29.46 -26.34 -1.89
C GLN A 354 30.13 -25.65 -3.08
N GLN A 355 30.57 -26.41 -4.09
CA GLN A 355 31.14 -25.85 -5.32
C GLN A 355 30.05 -25.31 -6.24
N PRO A 356 30.34 -24.26 -7.06
CA PRO A 356 29.38 -23.74 -8.02
C PRO A 356 29.05 -24.79 -9.09
N SER A 357 27.76 -24.92 -9.41
CA SER A 357 27.32 -25.81 -10.49
C SER A 357 27.78 -25.27 -11.86
N PHE A 358 28.40 -26.14 -12.66
CA PHE A 358 28.72 -25.81 -14.05
C PHE A 358 27.49 -25.69 -14.95
N LEU A 359 26.31 -26.17 -14.52
CA LEU A 359 25.09 -26.16 -15.31
C LEU A 359 24.31 -24.84 -15.19
N VAL A 360 24.48 -24.10 -14.09
CA VAL A 360 23.74 -22.85 -13.83
C VAL A 360 24.01 -21.77 -14.91
N PRO A 361 25.25 -21.51 -15.36
CA PRO A 361 25.50 -20.61 -16.49
C PRO A 361 24.73 -20.99 -17.77
N TYR A 362 24.63 -22.29 -18.09
CA TYR A 362 23.86 -22.76 -19.26
C TYR A 362 22.35 -22.53 -19.08
N MET A 363 21.81 -22.74 -17.88
CA MET A 363 20.41 -22.43 -17.57
C MET A 363 20.12 -20.92 -17.73
N LEU A 364 20.98 -20.07 -17.17
CA LEU A 364 20.80 -18.61 -17.18
C LEU A 364 20.95 -18.02 -18.59
N CYS A 365 21.89 -18.51 -19.39
CA CYS A 365 22.06 -18.13 -20.80
C CYS A 365 21.06 -18.81 -21.75
N ARG A 366 20.20 -19.71 -21.27
CA ARG A 366 19.26 -20.54 -22.06
C ARG A 366 19.93 -21.40 -23.15
N ASN A 367 21.12 -21.90 -22.86
CA ASN A 367 21.91 -22.74 -23.76
C ASN A 367 21.60 -24.25 -23.62
N LEU A 368 20.57 -24.63 -22.85
CA LEU A 368 20.16 -26.02 -22.66
C LEU A 368 19.05 -26.43 -23.65
N PRO A 369 19.16 -27.60 -24.31
CA PRO A 369 18.11 -28.13 -25.18
C PRO A 369 16.82 -28.43 -24.42
N TYR A 370 15.69 -28.32 -25.13
CA TYR A 370 14.38 -28.63 -24.57
C TYR A 370 14.33 -30.06 -23.99
N GLY A 371 13.83 -30.20 -22.76
CA GLY A 371 13.72 -31.47 -22.06
C GLY A 371 15.03 -31.99 -21.43
N PHE A 372 16.18 -31.34 -21.64
CA PHE A 372 17.47 -31.78 -21.06
C PHE A 372 17.42 -31.85 -19.52
N MET A 373 16.91 -30.79 -18.87
CA MET A 373 16.78 -30.76 -17.40
C MET A 373 15.75 -31.77 -16.89
N GLN A 374 14.64 -31.94 -17.60
CA GLN A 374 13.60 -32.91 -17.23
C GLN A 374 14.15 -34.34 -17.27
N GLU A 375 14.91 -34.69 -18.32
CA GLU A 375 15.55 -36.00 -18.45
C GLU A 375 16.67 -36.21 -17.43
N LEU A 376 17.40 -35.15 -17.06
CA LEU A 376 18.40 -35.19 -15.97
C LEU A 376 17.74 -35.49 -14.62
N VAL A 377 16.65 -34.81 -14.26
CA VAL A 377 15.87 -35.15 -13.04
C VAL A 377 15.32 -36.58 -13.15
N ARG A 378 14.76 -36.98 -14.30
CA ARG A 378 14.23 -38.34 -14.52
C ARG A 378 15.28 -39.42 -14.25
N THR A 379 16.51 -39.20 -14.71
CA THR A 379 17.60 -40.17 -14.62
C THR A 379 18.18 -40.23 -13.20
N THR A 380 18.18 -39.12 -12.46
CA THR A 380 18.91 -39.00 -11.18
C THR A 380 18.04 -39.10 -9.92
N HIS A 381 16.75 -38.74 -9.96
CA HIS A 381 15.90 -38.67 -8.75
C HIS A 381 15.71 -40.00 -7.99
N GLN A 382 16.04 -41.15 -8.57
CA GLN A 382 15.97 -42.46 -7.92
C GLN A 382 17.15 -42.72 -6.98
N ASP A 383 18.27 -42.03 -7.17
CA ASP A 383 19.43 -42.05 -6.30
C ASP A 383 19.50 -40.72 -5.56
N GLU A 384 19.11 -40.73 -4.28
CA GLU A 384 18.95 -39.51 -3.48
C GLU A 384 20.28 -38.75 -3.30
N GLU A 385 21.41 -39.46 -3.20
CA GLU A 385 22.72 -38.85 -2.98
C GLU A 385 23.28 -38.24 -4.27
N VAL A 386 23.15 -38.95 -5.40
CA VAL A 386 23.45 -38.38 -6.73
C VAL A 386 22.57 -37.17 -7.04
N PHE A 387 21.28 -37.25 -6.73
CA PHE A 387 20.33 -36.16 -6.94
C PHE A 387 20.71 -34.93 -6.12
N LYS A 388 21.02 -35.09 -4.82
CA LYS A 388 21.53 -34.01 -3.95
C LYS A 388 22.84 -33.43 -4.49
N GLN A 389 23.81 -34.27 -4.86
CA GLN A 389 25.12 -33.83 -5.34
C GLN A 389 25.03 -32.94 -6.58
N ILE A 390 24.08 -33.21 -7.48
CA ILE A 390 23.88 -32.44 -8.71
C ILE A 390 22.99 -31.21 -8.46
N PHE A 391 21.83 -31.38 -7.81
CA PHE A 391 20.81 -30.34 -7.76
C PHE A 391 20.97 -29.34 -6.60
N ILE A 392 21.64 -29.69 -5.48
CA ILE A 392 21.91 -28.70 -4.43
C ILE A 392 22.81 -27.55 -4.96
N PRO A 393 23.93 -27.81 -5.65
CA PRO A 393 24.72 -26.76 -6.32
C PRO A 393 23.93 -25.94 -7.35
N ILE A 394 23.00 -26.56 -8.08
CA ILE A 394 22.14 -25.84 -9.05
C ILE A 394 21.22 -24.87 -8.30
N LEU A 395 20.47 -25.37 -7.31
CA LEU A 395 19.54 -24.57 -6.52
C LEU A 395 20.25 -23.42 -5.80
N GLN A 396 21.43 -23.67 -5.21
CA GLN A 396 22.26 -22.63 -4.59
C GLN A 396 22.75 -21.59 -5.60
N GLY A 397 23.24 -22.02 -6.77
CA GLY A 397 23.67 -21.12 -7.84
C GLY A 397 22.55 -20.22 -8.37
N LEU A 398 21.34 -20.75 -8.55
CA LEU A 398 20.16 -19.97 -8.94
C LEU A 398 19.79 -18.92 -7.87
N ALA A 399 19.88 -19.28 -6.59
CA ALA A 399 19.60 -18.35 -5.49
C ALA A 399 20.69 -17.28 -5.32
N LEU A 400 21.95 -17.57 -5.67
CA LEU A 400 23.03 -16.57 -5.74
C LEU A 400 22.81 -15.61 -6.92
N ALA A 401 22.55 -16.13 -8.12
CA ALA A 401 22.23 -15.31 -9.30
C ALA A 401 21.03 -14.38 -9.05
N ALA A 402 19.97 -14.88 -8.40
CA ALA A 402 18.83 -14.06 -8.01
C ALA A 402 19.19 -12.92 -7.04
N LYS A 403 20.17 -13.08 -6.15
CA LYS A 403 20.64 -12.02 -5.23
C LYS A 403 21.49 -10.94 -5.91
N GLU A 404 22.11 -11.24 -7.05
CA GLU A 404 22.93 -10.30 -7.82
C GLU A 404 22.10 -9.49 -8.83
N CYS A 405 21.05 -10.10 -9.38
CA CYS A 405 20.09 -9.48 -10.29
C CYS A 405 19.29 -8.33 -9.66
N SER A 406 18.74 -7.48 -10.53
CA SER A 406 17.92 -6.32 -10.20
C SER A 406 16.81 -6.15 -11.25
N LEU A 407 15.79 -5.34 -10.94
CA LEU A 407 14.80 -4.87 -11.92
C LEU A 407 15.34 -3.74 -12.81
N ASP A 408 16.63 -3.41 -12.70
CA ASP A 408 17.36 -2.55 -13.62
C ASP A 408 17.58 -3.18 -15.02
N SER A 409 17.29 -4.46 -15.19
CA SER A 409 17.60 -5.23 -16.40
C SER A 409 16.61 -6.37 -16.56
N ASP A 410 16.62 -7.06 -17.70
CA ASP A 410 15.79 -8.27 -17.89
C ASP A 410 16.40 -9.51 -17.20
N TYR A 411 17.60 -9.41 -16.61
CA TYR A 411 18.34 -10.57 -16.10
C TYR A 411 17.67 -11.28 -14.91
N PHE A 412 16.84 -10.60 -14.11
CA PHE A 412 16.07 -11.22 -13.02
C PHE A 412 15.14 -12.36 -13.48
N LYS A 413 14.74 -12.36 -14.76
CA LYS A 413 13.83 -13.35 -15.34
C LYS A 413 14.46 -14.74 -15.42
N TYR A 414 15.76 -14.83 -15.70
CA TYR A 414 16.44 -16.11 -15.93
C TYR A 414 16.49 -17.01 -14.68
N PRO A 415 16.93 -16.56 -13.49
CA PRO A 415 16.95 -17.43 -12.30
C PRO A 415 15.53 -17.80 -11.82
N LEU A 416 14.54 -16.91 -12.01
CA LEU A 416 13.13 -17.21 -11.71
C LEU A 416 12.58 -18.32 -12.62
N MET A 417 12.70 -18.16 -13.94
CA MET A 417 12.18 -19.15 -14.89
C MET A 417 12.90 -20.49 -14.78
N ALA A 418 14.21 -20.49 -14.54
CA ALA A 418 14.99 -21.70 -14.30
C ALA A 418 14.53 -22.46 -13.05
N LEU A 419 14.23 -21.76 -11.94
CA LEU A 419 13.65 -22.39 -10.76
C LEU A 419 12.21 -22.84 -10.99
N GLY A 420 11.42 -22.08 -11.75
CA GLY A 420 10.05 -22.43 -12.14
C GLY A 420 9.99 -23.76 -12.90
N GLU A 421 10.74 -23.89 -14.00
CA GLU A 421 10.81 -25.12 -14.81
C GLU A 421 11.24 -26.34 -13.98
N LEU A 422 12.22 -26.15 -13.09
CA LEU A 422 12.65 -27.21 -12.17
C LEU A 422 11.56 -27.63 -11.18
N CYS A 423 10.77 -26.70 -10.64
CA CYS A 423 9.68 -27.01 -9.70
C CYS A 423 8.46 -27.62 -10.41
N GLU A 424 8.17 -27.24 -11.65
CA GLU A 424 7.09 -27.80 -12.46
C GLU A 424 7.38 -29.25 -12.91
N THR A 425 8.65 -29.65 -12.93
CA THR A 425 9.07 -31.00 -13.34
C THR A 425 8.55 -32.07 -12.37
N LYS A 426 7.64 -32.93 -12.86
CA LYS A 426 6.91 -33.95 -12.08
C LYS A 426 7.20 -35.39 -12.55
N PHE A 427 7.24 -36.32 -11.61
CA PHE A 427 7.31 -37.77 -11.89
C PHE A 427 6.22 -38.51 -11.10
N GLY A 428 5.27 -39.08 -11.84
CA GLY A 428 4.05 -39.65 -11.25
C GLY A 428 3.25 -38.58 -10.51
N LYS A 429 3.23 -38.67 -9.16
CA LYS A 429 2.59 -37.69 -8.26
C LYS A 429 3.59 -36.82 -7.49
N THR A 430 4.89 -37.04 -7.67
CA THR A 430 5.97 -36.38 -6.90
C THR A 430 6.64 -35.29 -7.72
N HIS A 431 7.11 -34.25 -7.05
CA HIS A 431 7.96 -33.20 -7.62
C HIS A 431 9.34 -33.25 -6.94
N PRO A 432 10.33 -34.01 -7.47
CA PRO A 432 11.59 -34.26 -6.77
C PRO A 432 12.37 -32.98 -6.42
N VAL A 433 12.34 -31.96 -7.29
CA VAL A 433 13.01 -30.69 -6.99
C VAL A 433 12.27 -29.89 -5.91
N CYS A 434 10.93 -29.91 -5.87
CA CYS A 434 10.18 -29.29 -4.77
C CYS A 434 10.54 -29.93 -3.42
N ASN A 435 10.62 -31.28 -3.37
CA ASN A 435 11.07 -32.02 -2.19
C ASN A 435 12.47 -31.57 -1.76
N LEU A 436 13.41 -31.50 -2.70
CA LEU A 436 14.78 -31.05 -2.43
C LEU A 436 14.82 -29.61 -1.92
N VAL A 437 14.09 -28.68 -2.56
CA VAL A 437 13.98 -27.27 -2.17
C VAL A 437 13.44 -27.12 -0.73
N ALA A 438 12.40 -27.87 -0.37
CA ALA A 438 11.85 -27.86 0.99
C ALA A 438 12.77 -28.51 2.04
N SER A 439 13.65 -29.44 1.61
CA SER A 439 14.66 -30.07 2.47
C SER A 439 15.93 -29.23 2.68
N LEU A 440 16.12 -28.13 1.94
CA LEU A 440 17.33 -27.30 2.06
C LEU A 440 17.49 -26.75 3.49
N PRO A 441 18.71 -26.71 4.06
CA PRO A 441 18.95 -26.17 5.41
C PRO A 441 18.50 -24.71 5.60
N LEU A 442 18.36 -23.96 4.49
CA LEU A 442 17.89 -22.58 4.45
C LEU A 442 16.47 -22.44 3.88
N TRP A 443 15.66 -23.51 3.83
CA TRP A 443 14.24 -23.39 3.54
C TRP A 443 13.54 -22.46 4.55
N LEU A 444 13.72 -22.77 5.84
CA LEU A 444 13.24 -21.99 6.97
C LEU A 444 14.39 -21.78 7.97
N PRO A 445 15.17 -20.70 7.83
CA PRO A 445 16.27 -20.42 8.75
C PRO A 445 15.73 -20.10 10.15
N LYS A 446 16.38 -20.66 11.18
CA LYS A 446 16.12 -20.25 12.56
C LYS A 446 16.57 -18.80 12.76
N SER A 447 15.76 -18.00 13.43
CA SER A 447 16.11 -16.60 13.71
C SER A 447 17.30 -16.51 14.66
N LEU A 448 18.20 -15.57 14.39
CA LEU A 448 19.48 -15.38 15.08
C LEU A 448 19.51 -14.08 15.91
N SER A 449 18.55 -13.18 15.69
CA SER A 449 18.46 -11.86 16.31
C SER A 449 16.98 -11.41 16.37
N PRO A 450 16.63 -10.30 17.05
CA PRO A 450 15.24 -9.81 17.09
C PRO A 450 14.69 -9.31 15.72
N GLY A 451 15.51 -9.35 14.66
CA GLY A 451 15.15 -8.96 13.29
C GLY A 451 14.70 -10.10 12.38
N SER A 452 13.83 -10.98 12.91
CA SER A 452 13.35 -12.21 12.27
C SER A 452 12.85 -12.03 10.84
N GLY A 453 12.12 -10.95 10.53
CA GLY A 453 11.61 -10.70 9.17
C GLY A 453 12.73 -10.37 8.18
N ARG A 454 13.70 -9.56 8.60
CA ARG A 454 14.85 -9.19 7.75
C ARG A 454 15.83 -10.35 7.55
N GLU A 455 15.98 -11.20 8.56
CA GLU A 455 16.72 -12.46 8.48
C GLU A 455 16.05 -13.44 7.52
N LEU A 456 14.75 -13.69 7.68
CA LEU A 456 14.00 -14.62 6.83
C LEU A 456 14.07 -14.18 5.36
N GLN A 457 13.90 -12.89 5.05
CA GLN A 457 14.07 -12.36 3.69
C GLN A 457 15.47 -12.64 3.10
N ARG A 458 16.54 -12.48 3.89
CA ARG A 458 17.93 -12.55 3.37
C ARG A 458 18.52 -13.95 3.34
N LEU A 459 18.14 -14.78 4.31
CA LEU A 459 18.73 -16.09 4.57
C LEU A 459 17.89 -17.22 3.97
N SER A 460 16.57 -17.09 3.89
CA SER A 460 15.75 -18.16 3.33
C SER A 460 15.96 -18.34 1.83
N TYR A 461 15.75 -19.57 1.35
CA TYR A 461 15.95 -19.94 -0.05
C TYR A 461 15.04 -19.12 -0.99
N LEU A 462 13.73 -19.13 -0.72
CA LEU A 462 12.77 -18.33 -1.48
C LEU A 462 12.93 -16.81 -1.23
N GLY A 463 13.51 -16.41 -0.09
CA GLY A 463 13.80 -15.02 0.26
C GLY A 463 14.61 -14.26 -0.81
N ALA A 464 15.55 -14.95 -1.46
CA ALA A 464 16.31 -14.41 -2.59
C ALA A 464 15.40 -13.96 -3.74
N PHE A 465 14.49 -14.84 -4.18
CA PHE A 465 13.64 -14.64 -5.35
C PHE A 465 12.50 -13.66 -5.08
N PHE A 466 11.92 -13.65 -3.88
CA PHE A 466 10.88 -12.68 -3.51
C PHE A 466 11.43 -11.25 -3.33
N SER A 467 12.74 -11.05 -3.22
CA SER A 467 13.35 -9.74 -2.90
C SER A 467 13.48 -8.75 -4.07
N PHE A 468 13.12 -9.12 -5.31
CA PHE A 468 13.14 -8.17 -6.44
C PHE A 468 12.22 -6.98 -6.19
N SER A 469 12.75 -5.76 -6.24
CA SER A 469 12.04 -4.57 -5.77
C SER A 469 12.30 -3.36 -6.65
N VAL A 470 11.26 -2.54 -6.83
CA VAL A 470 11.38 -1.22 -7.47
C VAL A 470 11.60 -0.11 -6.44
N PHE A 471 11.51 -0.40 -5.14
CA PHE A 471 11.59 0.61 -4.09
C PHE A 471 13.04 1.06 -3.87
N ALA A 472 13.23 2.38 -3.82
CA ALA A 472 14.52 3.03 -3.65
C ALA A 472 15.27 2.68 -2.34
N GLU A 473 14.54 2.18 -1.33
CA GLU A 473 15.11 1.68 -0.08
C GLU A 473 15.61 0.23 -0.15
N ASP A 474 15.16 -0.52 -1.17
CA ASP A 474 15.49 -1.93 -1.38
C ASP A 474 16.60 -2.08 -2.42
N ASP A 475 16.46 -1.37 -3.55
CA ASP A 475 17.39 -1.41 -4.67
C ASP A 475 17.66 0.00 -5.24
N ALA A 476 18.91 0.45 -5.07
CA ALA A 476 19.37 1.74 -5.59
C ALA A 476 19.58 1.73 -7.12
N LYS A 477 19.89 0.57 -7.74
CA LYS A 477 20.22 0.46 -9.17
C LYS A 477 19.03 0.90 -10.02
N VAL A 478 17.81 0.51 -9.63
CA VAL A 478 16.55 0.93 -10.28
C VAL A 478 16.41 2.46 -10.29
N VAL A 479 16.74 3.12 -9.17
CA VAL A 479 16.69 4.59 -9.05
C VAL A 479 17.72 5.25 -9.97
N GLU A 480 18.92 4.69 -10.03
CA GLU A 480 20.04 5.22 -10.81
C GLU A 480 19.84 5.01 -12.32
N LYS A 481 19.25 3.90 -12.75
CA LYS A 481 18.93 3.67 -14.17
C LYS A 481 17.74 4.52 -14.64
N TYR A 482 16.62 4.48 -13.91
CA TYR A 482 15.34 4.99 -14.42
C TYR A 482 15.00 6.42 -13.98
N PHE A 483 15.52 6.90 -12.84
CA PHE A 483 15.12 8.18 -12.25
C PHE A 483 16.28 9.16 -11.99
N SER A 484 17.49 8.88 -12.51
CA SER A 484 18.67 9.72 -12.34
C SER A 484 18.71 10.97 -13.24
N GLY A 485 17.95 10.99 -14.33
CA GLY A 485 17.99 12.03 -15.36
C GLY A 485 17.69 13.46 -14.88
N PRO A 486 18.11 14.50 -15.65
CA PRO A 486 18.01 15.89 -15.23
C PRO A 486 16.58 16.46 -15.19
N ALA A 487 15.62 15.83 -15.88
CA ALA A 487 14.21 16.19 -15.83
C ALA A 487 13.33 14.94 -15.71
N ILE A 488 12.77 14.71 -14.51
CA ILE A 488 11.71 13.73 -14.28
C ILE A 488 10.40 14.37 -14.74
N THR A 489 10.10 14.27 -16.04
CA THR A 489 8.81 14.73 -16.59
C THR A 489 7.70 13.74 -16.21
N LEU A 490 6.46 14.23 -16.09
CA LEU A 490 5.33 13.39 -15.70
C LEU A 490 5.13 12.21 -16.66
N GLU A 491 5.23 12.46 -17.97
CA GLU A 491 5.04 11.44 -19.00
C GLU A 491 6.14 10.38 -18.99
N ASN A 492 7.42 10.78 -18.90
CA ASN A 492 8.52 9.83 -18.80
C ASN A 492 8.40 8.97 -17.52
N THR A 493 7.99 9.59 -16.41
CA THR A 493 7.72 8.87 -15.15
C THR A 493 6.62 7.82 -15.32
N ARG A 494 5.56 8.15 -16.07
CA ARG A 494 4.45 7.22 -16.35
C ARG A 494 4.91 6.03 -17.18
N VAL A 495 5.61 6.25 -18.30
CA VAL A 495 6.10 5.18 -19.18
C VAL A 495 7.08 4.26 -18.45
N VAL A 496 8.03 4.84 -17.70
CA VAL A 496 8.95 4.09 -16.82
C VAL A 496 8.20 3.27 -15.78
N SER A 497 7.19 3.86 -15.13
CA SER A 497 6.38 3.15 -14.12
C SER A 497 5.65 1.96 -14.73
N GLN A 498 5.04 2.11 -15.91
CA GLN A 498 4.38 1.01 -16.62
C GLN A 498 5.35 -0.13 -16.99
N SER A 499 6.57 0.20 -17.42
CA SER A 499 7.61 -0.80 -17.70
C SER A 499 8.03 -1.56 -16.43
N LEU A 500 8.27 -0.86 -15.33
CA LEU A 500 8.61 -1.46 -14.03
C LEU A 500 7.45 -2.30 -13.46
N GLN A 501 6.20 -1.86 -13.66
CA GLN A 501 5.00 -2.61 -13.28
C GLN A 501 4.88 -3.91 -14.08
N HIS A 502 5.16 -3.88 -15.38
CA HIS A 502 5.19 -5.09 -16.21
C HIS A 502 6.30 -6.06 -15.77
N TYR A 503 7.50 -5.56 -15.42
CA TYR A 503 8.57 -6.39 -14.87
C TYR A 503 8.21 -7.03 -13.51
N LEU A 504 7.58 -6.26 -12.62
CA LEU A 504 7.04 -6.78 -11.35
C LEU A 504 6.01 -7.88 -11.59
N GLU A 505 5.03 -7.64 -12.47
CA GLU A 505 3.97 -8.60 -12.79
C GLU A 505 4.56 -9.92 -13.35
N LEU A 506 5.52 -9.84 -14.28
CA LEU A 506 6.24 -11.02 -14.80
C LEU A 506 6.99 -11.78 -13.69
N GLY A 507 7.76 -11.07 -12.86
CA GLY A 507 8.52 -11.70 -11.77
C GLY A 507 7.62 -12.38 -10.75
N ARG A 508 6.49 -11.74 -10.42
CA ARG A 508 5.48 -12.26 -9.51
C ARG A 508 4.72 -13.48 -10.07
N GLN A 509 4.46 -13.51 -11.38
CA GLN A 509 3.89 -14.69 -12.05
C GLN A 509 4.79 -15.91 -11.94
N GLU A 510 6.11 -15.77 -12.14
CA GLU A 510 7.06 -16.87 -11.93
C GLU A 510 7.16 -17.29 -10.45
N LEU A 511 7.17 -16.32 -9.51
CA LEU A 511 7.13 -16.60 -8.07
C LEU A 511 5.89 -17.41 -7.66
N PHE A 512 4.73 -17.12 -8.26
CA PHE A 512 3.52 -17.90 -8.05
C PHE A 512 3.67 -19.32 -8.60
N LYS A 513 4.18 -19.53 -9.82
CA LYS A 513 4.40 -20.89 -10.36
C LYS A 513 5.30 -21.73 -9.44
N ILE A 514 6.38 -21.13 -8.93
CA ILE A 514 7.31 -21.78 -7.99
C ILE A 514 6.57 -22.20 -6.72
N LEU A 515 5.96 -21.26 -5.98
CA LEU A 515 5.30 -21.57 -4.71
C LEU A 515 4.08 -22.49 -4.88
N HIS A 516 3.31 -22.31 -5.95
CA HIS A 516 2.15 -23.14 -6.29
C HIS A 516 2.57 -24.58 -6.59
N SER A 517 3.68 -24.81 -7.30
CA SER A 517 4.21 -26.17 -7.55
C SER A 517 4.62 -26.88 -6.26
N ILE A 518 5.22 -26.14 -5.31
CA ILE A 518 5.59 -26.68 -3.98
C ILE A 518 4.33 -26.95 -3.13
N LEU A 519 3.25 -26.17 -3.27
CA LEU A 519 1.96 -26.39 -2.60
C LEU A 519 1.12 -27.53 -3.19
N LEU A 520 1.18 -27.72 -4.52
CA LEU A 520 0.48 -28.81 -5.21
C LEU A 520 1.04 -30.17 -4.78
N ASN A 521 2.37 -30.29 -4.71
CA ASN A 521 3.06 -31.49 -4.26
C ASN A 521 2.74 -31.80 -2.79
N GLY A 522 2.12 -32.96 -2.55
CA GLY A 522 1.55 -33.31 -1.24
C GLY A 522 2.59 -33.40 -0.12
N GLU A 523 3.80 -33.84 -0.43
CA GLU A 523 4.92 -34.01 0.51
C GLU A 523 5.48 -32.66 1.00
N THR A 524 5.34 -31.58 0.22
CA THR A 524 5.88 -30.25 0.55
C THR A 524 4.84 -29.21 0.94
N ARG A 525 3.55 -29.53 0.85
CA ARG A 525 2.45 -28.60 1.17
C ARG A 525 2.54 -28.04 2.59
N GLU A 526 2.81 -28.90 3.59
CA GLU A 526 2.97 -28.47 4.99
C GLU A 526 4.19 -27.57 5.18
N ALA A 527 5.30 -27.86 4.49
CA ALA A 527 6.51 -27.03 4.53
C ALA A 527 6.29 -25.65 3.89
N ALA A 528 5.49 -25.58 2.82
CA ALA A 528 5.08 -24.33 2.16
C ALA A 528 4.09 -23.50 3.00
N LEU A 529 3.08 -24.12 3.61
CA LEU A 529 2.19 -23.45 4.55
C LEU A 529 2.94 -22.95 5.80
N GLY A 530 3.89 -23.74 6.29
CA GLY A 530 4.82 -23.34 7.35
C GLY A 530 5.69 -22.15 6.95
N TYR A 531 6.19 -22.12 5.71
CA TYR A 531 6.95 -20.97 5.19
C TYR A 531 6.09 -19.71 5.08
N MET A 532 4.89 -19.82 4.52
CA MET A 532 3.94 -18.71 4.40
C MET A 532 3.58 -18.12 5.77
N ALA A 533 3.29 -18.97 6.77
CA ALA A 533 3.02 -18.55 8.13
C ALA A 533 4.24 -17.92 8.81
N ALA A 534 5.43 -18.45 8.60
CA ALA A 534 6.67 -17.87 9.14
C ALA A 534 6.94 -16.48 8.57
N VAL A 535 6.69 -16.24 7.27
CA VAL A 535 6.79 -14.90 6.65
C VAL A 535 5.86 -13.90 7.34
N VAL A 536 4.60 -14.28 7.59
CA VAL A 536 3.61 -13.44 8.29
C VAL A 536 4.05 -13.16 9.73
N ASN A 537 4.25 -14.21 10.53
CA ASN A 537 4.56 -14.11 11.96
C ASN A 537 5.88 -13.35 12.22
N ALA A 538 6.90 -13.54 11.38
CA ALA A 538 8.18 -12.82 11.50
C ALA A 538 8.08 -11.31 11.17
N ASN A 539 6.95 -10.86 10.59
CA ASN A 539 6.74 -9.50 10.11
C ASN A 539 5.64 -8.71 10.85
N MET A 540 5.01 -9.25 11.91
CA MET A 540 3.95 -8.56 12.66
C MET A 540 4.31 -7.11 13.07
N LYS A 541 5.60 -6.84 13.34
CA LYS A 541 6.12 -5.49 13.65
C LYS A 541 5.93 -4.46 12.51
N LYS A 542 5.64 -4.86 11.27
CA LYS A 542 5.33 -3.93 10.16
C LYS A 542 4.04 -3.12 10.39
N ALA A 543 3.12 -3.61 11.22
CA ALA A 543 1.91 -2.89 11.59
C ALA A 543 2.18 -1.64 12.45
N GLN A 544 3.31 -1.61 13.18
CA GLN A 544 3.65 -0.57 14.15
C GLN A 544 3.71 0.83 13.51
N MET A 545 3.22 1.84 14.23
CA MET A 545 3.28 3.24 13.77
C MET A 545 4.69 3.70 13.38
N GLN A 546 5.73 3.26 14.09
CA GLN A 546 7.13 3.51 13.73
C GLN A 546 7.91 2.20 13.65
N THR A 547 7.80 1.50 12.53
CA THR A 547 8.57 0.29 12.23
C THR A 547 10.06 0.58 12.11
N ASP A 548 10.90 -0.25 12.72
CA ASP A 548 12.34 -0.32 12.40
C ASP A 548 12.55 -1.25 11.19
N ASP A 549 12.91 -0.66 10.04
CA ASP A 549 13.25 -1.35 8.78
C ASP A 549 14.36 -2.42 8.94
N ARG A 550 15.11 -2.43 10.04
CA ARG A 550 16.12 -3.45 10.34
C ARG A 550 15.53 -4.76 10.85
N LEU A 551 14.34 -4.71 11.46
CA LEU A 551 13.72 -5.88 12.12
C LEU A 551 12.80 -6.68 11.19
N VAL A 552 12.31 -6.04 10.13
CA VAL A 552 11.25 -6.56 9.25
C VAL A 552 11.74 -6.76 7.82
N SER A 553 10.99 -7.55 7.04
CA SER A 553 11.18 -7.64 5.60
C SER A 553 10.80 -6.33 4.90
N THR A 554 11.43 -6.06 3.75
CA THR A 554 11.18 -4.83 3.00
C THR A 554 9.83 -4.82 2.29
N ASP A 555 9.40 -3.64 1.87
CA ASP A 555 8.11 -3.42 1.23
C ASP A 555 8.04 -4.15 -0.13
N GLY A 556 9.11 -4.18 -0.93
CA GLY A 556 9.15 -4.96 -2.17
C GLY A 556 8.93 -6.46 -1.96
N PHE A 557 9.64 -7.05 -1.00
CA PHE A 557 9.48 -8.46 -0.64
C PHE A 557 8.05 -8.77 -0.18
N MET A 558 7.50 -7.95 0.73
CA MET A 558 6.17 -8.18 1.30
C MET A 558 5.06 -7.98 0.26
N LEU A 559 5.19 -7.03 -0.68
CA LEU A 559 4.21 -6.83 -1.75
C LEU A 559 4.27 -7.94 -2.82
N ASN A 560 5.46 -8.50 -3.11
CA ASN A 560 5.58 -9.67 -3.97
C ASN A 560 4.97 -10.91 -3.32
N PHE A 561 5.21 -11.12 -2.02
CA PHE A 561 4.60 -12.19 -1.25
C PHE A 561 3.07 -12.06 -1.20
N LEU A 562 2.55 -10.85 -0.91
CA LEU A 562 1.12 -10.56 -0.97
C LEU A 562 0.52 -10.90 -2.34
N TRP A 563 1.14 -10.46 -3.44
CA TRP A 563 0.62 -10.74 -4.79
C TRP A 563 0.47 -12.25 -5.05
N VAL A 564 1.45 -13.06 -4.61
CA VAL A 564 1.38 -14.52 -4.77
C VAL A 564 0.26 -15.11 -3.92
N LEU A 565 0.08 -14.64 -2.69
CA LEU A 565 -1.01 -15.06 -1.82
C LEU A 565 -2.39 -14.64 -2.35
N GLN A 566 -2.50 -13.47 -2.99
CA GLN A 566 -3.71 -13.05 -3.69
C GLN A 566 -4.06 -14.05 -4.81
N GLN A 567 -3.09 -14.42 -5.64
CA GLN A 567 -3.34 -15.39 -6.74
C GLN A 567 -3.70 -16.79 -6.24
N LEU A 568 -3.11 -17.25 -5.13
CA LEU A 568 -3.51 -18.49 -4.46
C LEU A 568 -4.96 -18.38 -3.93
N SER A 569 -5.37 -17.19 -3.48
CA SER A 569 -6.72 -16.95 -2.97
C SER A 569 -7.81 -16.77 -4.04
N THR A 570 -7.46 -16.44 -5.29
CA THR A 570 -8.43 -16.16 -6.38
C THR A 570 -9.44 -17.30 -6.63
N LYS A 571 -9.08 -18.56 -6.33
CA LYS A 571 -9.96 -19.73 -6.50
C LYS A 571 -10.69 -20.16 -5.21
N ILE A 572 -10.49 -19.46 -4.10
CA ILE A 572 -11.12 -19.78 -2.82
C ILE A 572 -12.57 -19.31 -2.87
N LYS A 573 -13.50 -20.25 -2.65
CA LYS A 573 -14.90 -19.90 -2.42
C LYS A 573 -15.09 -19.56 -0.95
N LEU A 574 -15.76 -18.44 -0.67
CA LEU A 574 -15.97 -17.97 0.71
C LEU A 574 -16.77 -18.96 1.59
N GLU A 575 -17.62 -19.80 0.98
CA GLU A 575 -18.31 -20.92 1.66
C GLU A 575 -17.38 -21.99 2.25
N THR A 576 -16.10 -22.01 1.84
CA THR A 576 -15.08 -22.98 2.31
C THR A 576 -14.11 -22.39 3.32
N VAL A 577 -14.32 -21.14 3.74
CA VAL A 577 -13.52 -20.43 4.73
C VAL A 577 -14.21 -20.53 6.09
N ASP A 578 -13.57 -21.16 7.06
CA ASP A 578 -14.05 -21.19 8.44
C ASP A 578 -13.86 -19.80 9.11
N PRO A 579 -14.94 -19.08 9.46
CA PRO A 579 -14.84 -17.76 10.09
C PRO A 579 -14.18 -17.78 11.47
N THR A 580 -14.13 -18.95 12.13
CA THR A 580 -13.57 -19.12 13.47
C THR A 580 -12.08 -19.48 13.46
N TYR A 581 -11.45 -19.66 12.29
CA TYR A 581 -10.08 -20.17 12.18
C TYR A 581 -9.02 -19.34 12.92
N ILE A 582 -9.20 -18.02 13.07
CA ILE A 582 -8.26 -17.18 13.84
C ILE A 582 -8.25 -17.53 15.35
N PHE A 583 -9.28 -18.22 15.83
CA PHE A 583 -9.41 -18.76 17.19
C PHE A 583 -9.13 -20.28 17.25
N HIS A 584 -8.77 -20.92 16.14
CA HIS A 584 -8.54 -22.36 16.09
C HIS A 584 -7.18 -22.72 16.74
N PRO A 585 -7.05 -23.78 17.57
CA PRO A 585 -5.79 -24.11 18.24
C PRO A 585 -4.61 -24.41 17.31
N ARG A 586 -4.88 -24.91 16.10
CA ARG A 586 -3.91 -25.12 15.01
C ARG A 586 -3.77 -23.91 14.05
N CYS A 587 -4.28 -22.73 14.40
CA CYS A 587 -4.08 -21.53 13.59
C CYS A 587 -2.58 -21.25 13.47
N ARG A 588 -2.06 -21.12 12.24
CA ARG A 588 -0.63 -20.85 12.02
C ARG A 588 -0.23 -19.40 12.28
N ILE A 589 -1.20 -18.51 12.48
CA ILE A 589 -0.98 -17.07 12.63
C ILE A 589 -0.95 -16.73 14.13
N THR A 590 0.13 -16.09 14.58
CA THR A 590 0.28 -15.69 15.98
C THR A 590 -0.22 -14.26 16.16
N LEU A 591 -1.40 -14.09 16.74
CA LEU A 591 -1.88 -12.77 17.17
C LEU A 591 -1.10 -12.28 18.40
N PRO A 592 -0.76 -10.99 18.49
CA PRO A 592 -0.28 -10.37 19.73
C PRO A 592 -1.33 -10.43 20.85
N ASN A 593 -0.88 -10.53 22.10
CA ASN A 593 -1.77 -10.54 23.26
C ASN A 593 -2.39 -9.16 23.54
N ASP A 594 -1.75 -8.09 23.05
CA ASP A 594 -2.16 -6.69 23.11
C ASP A 594 -2.98 -6.24 21.89
N GLU A 595 -3.30 -7.16 20.97
CA GLU A 595 -4.11 -6.87 19.78
C GLU A 595 -5.55 -6.50 20.16
N THR A 596 -6.00 -5.32 19.73
CA THR A 596 -7.33 -4.80 20.05
C THR A 596 -8.43 -5.55 19.30
N ARG A 597 -9.64 -5.51 19.85
CA ARG A 597 -10.78 -6.33 19.41
C ARG A 597 -11.91 -5.42 19.00
N VAL A 598 -12.65 -5.81 17.96
CA VAL A 598 -13.72 -4.98 17.37
C VAL A 598 -14.74 -4.54 18.43
N ASN A 599 -15.16 -5.45 19.33
CA ASN A 599 -16.11 -5.12 20.39
C ASN A 599 -16.02 -5.98 21.67
N ALA A 600 -14.81 -6.34 22.11
CA ALA A 600 -14.59 -7.14 23.31
C ALA A 600 -13.39 -6.62 24.13
N THR A 601 -13.34 -6.89 25.43
CA THR A 601 -12.08 -6.86 26.19
C THR A 601 -11.31 -8.17 25.98
N MET A 602 -10.02 -8.20 26.35
CA MET A 602 -9.28 -9.46 26.39
C MET A 602 -9.79 -10.43 27.47
N GLU A 603 -10.49 -9.93 28.51
CA GLU A 603 -11.17 -10.77 29.52
C GLU A 603 -12.37 -11.49 28.88
N ASP A 604 -13.26 -10.74 28.21
CA ASP A 604 -14.41 -11.30 27.47
C ASP A 604 -13.98 -12.34 26.42
N VAL A 605 -12.85 -12.08 25.72
CA VAL A 605 -12.28 -13.02 24.74
C VAL A 605 -11.72 -14.26 25.41
N ASN A 606 -10.99 -14.15 26.52
CA ASN A 606 -10.43 -15.31 27.22
C ASN A 606 -11.52 -16.21 27.80
N ASP A 607 -12.56 -15.62 28.39
CA ASP A 607 -13.72 -16.37 28.90
C ASP A 607 -14.47 -17.07 27.77
N TRP A 608 -14.71 -16.39 26.65
CA TRP A 608 -15.34 -17.00 25.48
C TRP A 608 -14.46 -18.10 24.84
N LEU A 609 -13.14 -17.93 24.79
CA LEU A 609 -12.23 -18.97 24.32
C LEU A 609 -12.23 -20.19 25.25
N ALA A 610 -12.34 -19.99 26.57
CA ALA A 610 -12.49 -21.08 27.53
C ALA A 610 -13.81 -21.84 27.34
N GLU A 611 -14.93 -21.15 27.04
CA GLU A 611 -16.18 -21.79 26.62
C GLU A 611 -15.98 -22.59 25.31
N LEU A 612 -15.30 -22.01 24.32
CA LEU A 612 -15.12 -22.56 22.97
C LEU A 612 -14.17 -23.77 22.92
N TYR A 613 -13.21 -23.85 23.83
CA TYR A 613 -12.28 -24.98 24.01
C TYR A 613 -12.78 -26.04 25.01
N GLY A 614 -14.05 -25.97 25.43
CA GLY A 614 -14.66 -26.96 26.34
C GLY A 614 -14.79 -28.37 25.75
N ASP A 615 -15.51 -29.25 26.45
CA ASP A 615 -15.52 -30.71 26.22
C ASP A 615 -15.82 -31.18 24.78
N GLN A 616 -16.49 -30.37 23.96
CA GLN A 616 -16.69 -30.60 22.52
C GLN A 616 -16.41 -29.31 21.73
N PRO A 617 -15.16 -29.06 21.31
CA PRO A 617 -14.84 -27.87 20.54
C PRO A 617 -15.50 -27.93 19.15
N PRO A 618 -16.11 -26.83 18.65
CA PRO A 618 -16.84 -26.81 17.38
C PRO A 618 -15.94 -26.80 16.13
N PHE A 619 -14.64 -27.01 16.31
CA PHE A 619 -13.62 -26.83 15.28
C PHE A 619 -13.51 -28.00 14.31
N SER A 620 -13.46 -27.70 13.02
CA SER A 620 -13.08 -28.65 11.97
C SER A 620 -11.58 -28.55 11.67
N GLU A 621 -10.97 -29.63 11.13
CA GLU A 621 -9.55 -29.55 10.74
C GLU A 621 -9.36 -28.45 9.67
N PRO A 622 -8.44 -27.48 9.89
CA PRO A 622 -8.21 -26.40 8.94
C PRO A 622 -7.80 -26.92 7.58
N LYS A 623 -8.48 -26.43 6.54
CA LYS A 623 -8.20 -26.78 5.15
C LYS A 623 -7.46 -25.63 4.47
N PHE A 624 -6.68 -25.96 3.45
CA PHE A 624 -5.93 -24.99 2.63
C PHE A 624 -6.73 -23.71 2.25
N PRO A 625 -8.01 -23.75 1.83
CA PRO A 625 -8.75 -22.53 1.51
C PRO A 625 -8.94 -21.60 2.72
N THR A 626 -9.16 -22.15 3.91
CA THR A 626 -9.24 -21.36 5.14
C THR A 626 -7.86 -20.81 5.52
N GLU A 627 -6.85 -21.67 5.59
CA GLU A 627 -5.49 -21.25 5.98
C GLU A 627 -4.93 -20.19 5.02
N CYS A 628 -5.07 -20.40 3.71
CA CYS A 628 -4.60 -19.47 2.69
C CYS A 628 -5.36 -18.15 2.75
N PHE A 629 -6.68 -18.13 2.96
CA PHE A 629 -7.45 -16.89 3.07
C PHE A 629 -6.94 -16.01 4.22
N PHE A 630 -6.78 -16.58 5.42
CA PHE A 630 -6.30 -15.82 6.57
C PHE A 630 -4.81 -15.44 6.44
N LEU A 631 -3.98 -16.25 5.80
CA LEU A 631 -2.59 -15.87 5.48
C LEU A 631 -2.54 -14.70 4.48
N THR A 632 -3.42 -14.68 3.46
CA THR A 632 -3.54 -13.54 2.54
C THR A 632 -4.03 -12.28 3.26
N LEU A 633 -4.99 -12.40 4.18
CA LEU A 633 -5.50 -11.30 5.00
C LEU A 633 -4.42 -10.67 5.89
N HIS A 634 -3.64 -11.48 6.61
CA HIS A 634 -2.55 -10.96 7.41
C HIS A 634 -1.38 -10.45 6.55
N ALA A 635 -1.12 -11.02 5.37
CA ALA A 635 -0.16 -10.46 4.45
C ALA A 635 -0.60 -9.07 3.94
N HIS A 636 -1.90 -8.87 3.65
CA HIS A 636 -2.49 -7.57 3.36
C HIS A 636 -2.16 -6.55 4.44
N HIS A 637 -2.52 -6.84 5.69
CA HIS A 637 -2.25 -6.01 6.86
C HIS A 637 -0.78 -5.61 6.98
N LEU A 638 0.14 -6.55 6.74
CA LEU A 638 1.58 -6.36 6.92
C LEU A 638 2.33 -5.82 5.68
N SER A 639 1.68 -5.68 4.53
CA SER A 639 2.34 -5.24 3.29
C SER A 639 1.73 -3.99 2.65
N ILE A 640 0.45 -4.02 2.26
CA ILE A 640 -0.15 -2.93 1.48
C ILE A 640 -0.34 -1.69 2.35
N LEU A 641 -0.83 -1.85 3.58
CA LEU A 641 -1.10 -0.72 4.48
C LEU A 641 0.16 -0.03 5.01
N PRO A 642 1.20 -0.73 5.50
CA PRO A 642 2.49 -0.10 5.81
C PRO A 642 3.07 0.66 4.63
N SER A 643 2.91 0.14 3.40
CA SER A 643 3.35 0.81 2.17
C SER A 643 2.54 2.09 1.89
N CYS A 644 1.21 2.06 2.03
CA CYS A 644 0.33 3.22 1.96
C CYS A 644 0.69 4.29 3.01
N ARG A 645 0.89 3.87 4.28
CA ARG A 645 1.33 4.73 5.40
C ARG A 645 2.69 5.39 5.09
N ARG A 646 3.67 4.62 4.59
CA ARG A 646 5.00 5.10 4.17
C ARG A 646 4.90 6.09 3.00
N TYR A 647 4.04 5.83 2.02
CA TYR A 647 3.77 6.71 0.89
C TYR A 647 3.20 8.07 1.32
N ILE A 648 2.16 8.07 2.16
CA ILE A 648 1.55 9.30 2.69
C ILE A 648 2.59 10.12 3.49
N ARG A 649 3.40 9.47 4.34
CA ARG A 649 4.49 10.15 5.08
C ARG A 649 5.53 10.76 4.13
N ARG A 650 5.92 10.05 3.07
CA ARG A 650 6.84 10.54 2.04
C ARG A 650 6.29 11.78 1.33
N LEU A 651 5.00 11.81 0.99
CA LEU A 651 4.34 12.99 0.42
C LEU A 651 4.34 14.19 1.39
N ARG A 652 4.08 13.98 2.68
CA ARG A 652 4.16 15.04 3.70
C ARG A 652 5.59 15.61 3.80
N ALA A 653 6.59 14.74 3.90
CA ALA A 653 8.00 15.14 3.96
C ALA A 653 8.48 15.90 2.71
N ILE A 654 8.00 15.52 1.51
CA ILE A 654 8.28 16.25 0.26
C ILE A 654 7.71 17.67 0.33
N ARG A 655 6.45 17.85 0.77
CA ARG A 655 5.81 19.16 0.87
C ARG A 655 6.52 20.07 1.89
N GLU A 656 6.81 19.54 3.07
CA GLU A 656 7.49 20.27 4.15
C GLU A 656 8.91 20.70 3.75
N LEU A 657 9.67 19.79 3.15
CA LEU A 657 11.03 20.09 2.70
C LEU A 657 11.03 21.03 1.49
N ASN A 658 10.06 20.93 0.58
CA ASN A 658 9.93 21.88 -0.53
C ASN A 658 9.59 23.29 -0.03
N ARG A 659 8.64 23.42 0.91
CA ARG A 659 8.35 24.69 1.60
C ARG A 659 9.60 25.25 2.27
N THR A 660 10.37 24.44 3.00
CA THR A 660 11.64 24.87 3.62
C THR A 660 12.65 25.39 2.56
N VAL A 661 12.71 24.76 1.38
CA VAL A 661 13.56 25.20 0.26
C VAL A 661 13.07 26.52 -0.35
N GLU A 662 11.76 26.75 -0.40
CA GLU A 662 11.15 28.01 -0.86
C GLU A 662 11.36 29.13 0.16
N ASP A 663 11.05 28.90 1.44
CA ASP A 663 11.27 29.82 2.56
C ASP A 663 12.74 30.29 2.61
N LEU A 664 13.71 29.38 2.43
CA LEU A 664 15.14 29.73 2.40
C LEU A 664 15.56 30.54 1.17
N LYS A 665 14.96 30.29 -0.01
CA LYS A 665 15.22 31.09 -1.23
C LYS A 665 14.63 32.49 -1.11
N ASN A 666 13.38 32.58 -0.68
CA ASN A 666 12.63 33.83 -0.61
C ASN A 666 13.29 34.79 0.40
N ASN A 667 13.84 34.26 1.49
CA ASN A 667 14.59 35.03 2.47
C ASN A 667 16.09 35.18 2.15
N GLU A 668 16.58 34.83 0.94
CA GLU A 668 18.01 34.87 0.59
C GLU A 668 18.63 36.26 0.88
N SER A 669 17.93 37.34 0.54
CA SER A 669 18.37 38.72 0.80
C SER A 669 18.66 39.03 2.28
N GLN A 670 17.98 38.36 3.21
CA GLN A 670 18.14 38.61 4.66
C GLN A 670 19.36 37.91 5.26
N TRP A 671 19.81 36.80 4.65
CA TRP A 671 20.89 35.99 5.21
C TRP A 671 22.13 35.85 4.33
N LYS A 672 22.08 36.25 3.06
CA LYS A 672 23.18 36.08 2.09
C LYS A 672 24.49 36.74 2.51
N ASP A 673 24.40 37.83 3.27
CA ASP A 673 25.51 38.66 3.76
C ASP A 673 25.74 38.52 5.27
N SER A 674 25.00 37.60 5.92
CA SER A 674 25.19 37.25 7.34
C SER A 674 26.45 36.40 7.56
N PRO A 675 27.10 36.44 8.74
CA PRO A 675 28.14 35.47 9.12
C PRO A 675 27.68 34.00 9.01
N LEU A 676 26.37 33.74 9.03
CA LEU A 676 25.78 32.41 8.86
C LEU A 676 25.48 32.03 7.39
N ALA A 677 25.80 32.90 6.41
CA ALA A 677 25.46 32.70 5.01
C ALA A 677 25.96 31.36 4.44
N THR A 678 27.20 30.95 4.78
CA THR A 678 27.77 29.66 4.35
C THR A 678 26.92 28.49 4.87
N ARG A 679 26.52 28.53 6.15
CA ARG A 679 25.66 27.51 6.77
C ARG A 679 24.28 27.45 6.09
N HIS A 680 23.69 28.59 5.74
CA HIS A 680 22.41 28.64 5.02
C HIS A 680 22.53 28.14 3.58
N ARG A 681 23.60 28.48 2.85
CA ARG A 681 23.87 27.92 1.50
C ARG A 681 24.06 26.41 1.55
N GLU A 682 24.78 25.89 2.55
CA GLU A 682 24.91 24.46 2.78
C GLU A 682 23.58 23.79 3.13
N MET A 683 22.79 24.38 4.03
CA MET A 683 21.47 23.87 4.41
C MET A 683 20.55 23.80 3.18
N LEU A 684 20.48 24.88 2.39
CA LEU A 684 19.72 24.93 1.15
C LEU A 684 20.20 23.86 0.14
N LYS A 685 21.52 23.62 0.04
CA LYS A 685 22.08 22.53 -0.80
C LYS A 685 21.67 21.15 -0.27
N ARG A 686 21.74 20.90 1.04
CA ARG A 686 21.32 19.64 1.68
C ARG A 686 19.82 19.39 1.47
N CYS A 687 18.97 20.37 1.74
CA CYS A 687 17.52 20.28 1.54
C CYS A 687 17.16 20.03 0.07
N LYS A 688 17.79 20.75 -0.89
CA LYS A 688 17.60 20.49 -2.33
C LYS A 688 18.00 19.07 -2.74
N THR A 689 19.11 18.54 -2.20
CA THR A 689 19.55 17.16 -2.49
C THR A 689 18.62 16.11 -1.87
N GLN A 690 18.19 16.30 -0.62
CA GLN A 690 17.21 15.44 0.04
C GLN A 690 15.86 15.47 -0.67
N LEU A 691 15.38 16.64 -1.13
CA LEU A 691 14.15 16.76 -1.89
C LEU A 691 14.24 16.00 -3.22
N LYS A 692 15.34 16.14 -3.97
CA LYS A 692 15.60 15.34 -5.18
C LYS A 692 15.60 13.83 -4.89
N LYS A 693 16.20 13.39 -3.79
CA LYS A 693 16.16 11.99 -3.36
C LYS A 693 14.73 11.54 -3.08
N LEU A 694 13.96 12.29 -2.27
CA LEU A 694 12.59 11.94 -1.91
C LEU A 694 11.66 11.90 -3.13
N VAL A 695 11.80 12.82 -4.08
CA VAL A 695 11.01 12.81 -5.35
C VAL A 695 11.32 11.57 -6.19
N ARG A 696 12.60 11.16 -6.29
CA ARG A 696 12.99 9.90 -6.94
C ARG A 696 12.40 8.68 -6.22
N CYS A 697 12.51 8.62 -4.89
CA CYS A 697 11.89 7.56 -4.10
C CYS A 697 10.36 7.55 -4.31
N LYS A 698 9.71 8.72 -4.40
CA LYS A 698 8.26 8.83 -4.66
C LYS A 698 7.90 8.22 -6.01
N ALA A 699 8.64 8.51 -7.07
CA ALA A 699 8.43 7.90 -8.39
C ALA A 699 8.59 6.36 -8.38
N CYS A 700 9.58 5.84 -7.65
CA CYS A 700 9.76 4.40 -7.42
C CYS A 700 8.55 3.77 -6.69
N ALA A 701 8.00 4.45 -5.69
CA ALA A 701 6.80 3.96 -4.99
C ALA A 701 5.53 4.13 -5.82
N ASP A 702 5.41 5.15 -6.69
CA ASP A 702 4.29 5.22 -7.63
C ASP A 702 4.26 3.96 -8.52
N ALA A 703 5.42 3.56 -9.07
CA ALA A 703 5.54 2.34 -9.87
C ALA A 703 5.16 1.09 -9.08
N GLY A 704 5.67 0.92 -7.84
CA GLY A 704 5.46 -0.29 -7.04
C GLY A 704 4.11 -0.41 -6.33
N LEU A 705 3.43 0.71 -6.05
CA LEU A 705 2.23 0.78 -5.21
C LEU A 705 0.97 1.23 -5.96
N LEU A 706 1.10 2.11 -6.96
CA LEU A 706 -0.04 2.68 -7.71
C LEU A 706 -0.28 1.97 -9.05
N ASP A 707 0.07 0.68 -9.14
CA ASP A 707 -0.40 -0.20 -10.20
C ASP A 707 -1.89 -0.49 -9.98
N GLU A 708 -2.74 -0.02 -10.90
CA GLU A 708 -4.18 -0.23 -10.81
C GLU A 708 -4.55 -1.72 -10.81
N SER A 709 -3.82 -2.59 -11.51
CA SER A 709 -4.14 -4.02 -11.55
C SER A 709 -3.88 -4.70 -10.21
N PHE A 710 -2.80 -4.31 -9.52
CA PHE A 710 -2.52 -4.73 -8.15
C PHE A 710 -3.50 -4.13 -7.14
N LEU A 711 -3.85 -2.84 -7.25
CA LEU A 711 -4.85 -2.21 -6.37
C LEU A 711 -6.26 -2.81 -6.55
N ARG A 712 -6.67 -3.17 -7.78
CA ARG A 712 -7.91 -3.93 -8.04
C ARG A 712 -7.90 -5.31 -7.37
N ARG A 713 -6.79 -6.05 -7.47
CA ARG A 713 -6.62 -7.33 -6.75
C ARG A 713 -6.74 -7.15 -5.23
N CYS A 714 -6.15 -6.07 -4.69
CA CYS A 714 -6.30 -5.73 -3.27
C CYS A 714 -7.76 -5.41 -2.90
N LEU A 715 -8.46 -4.60 -3.71
CA LEU A 715 -9.87 -4.24 -3.46
C LEU A 715 -10.78 -5.47 -3.53
N ASN A 716 -10.60 -6.33 -4.52
CA ASN A 716 -11.38 -7.57 -4.66
C ASN A 716 -11.16 -8.54 -3.49
N PHE A 717 -9.94 -8.64 -2.94
CA PHE A 717 -9.72 -9.42 -1.72
C PHE A 717 -10.41 -8.79 -0.49
N TYR A 718 -10.33 -7.46 -0.32
CA TYR A 718 -11.09 -6.78 0.74
C TYR A 718 -12.61 -6.91 0.54
N GLY A 719 -13.10 -7.03 -0.69
CA GLY A 719 -14.49 -7.40 -0.99
C GLY A 719 -14.85 -8.76 -0.37
N LEU A 720 -14.02 -9.80 -0.55
CA LEU A 720 -14.23 -11.11 0.08
C LEU A 720 -14.16 -11.04 1.61
N LEU A 721 -13.28 -10.23 2.18
CA LEU A 721 -13.24 -9.97 3.63
C LEU A 721 -14.54 -9.31 4.11
N ILE A 722 -15.03 -8.30 3.40
CA ILE A 722 -16.30 -7.63 3.72
C ILE A 722 -17.46 -8.63 3.69
N GLN A 723 -17.54 -9.48 2.66
CA GLN A 723 -18.55 -10.54 2.59
C GLN A 723 -18.44 -11.51 3.78
N LEU A 724 -17.23 -11.83 4.26
CA LEU A 724 -17.03 -12.64 5.47
C LEU A 724 -17.56 -11.92 6.71
N LEU A 725 -17.15 -10.66 6.91
CA LEU A 725 -17.56 -9.85 8.07
C LEU A 725 -19.08 -9.67 8.12
N LEU A 726 -19.72 -9.38 6.97
CA LEU A 726 -21.17 -9.24 6.88
C LEU A 726 -21.91 -10.54 7.18
N ARG A 727 -21.40 -11.71 6.77
CA ARG A 727 -21.98 -13.03 7.13
C ARG A 727 -21.81 -13.39 8.60
N ILE A 728 -20.73 -12.94 9.25
CA ILE A 728 -20.53 -13.12 10.70
C ILE A 728 -21.44 -12.18 11.49
N LEU A 729 -21.70 -10.97 10.98
CA LEU A 729 -22.64 -9.99 11.55
C LEU A 729 -24.09 -10.45 11.47
N ASP A 730 -24.54 -10.85 10.27
CA ASP A 730 -25.89 -11.32 9.99
C ASP A 730 -25.86 -12.49 8.99
N PRO A 731 -26.23 -13.72 9.40
CA PRO A 731 -26.34 -14.87 8.51
C PRO A 731 -27.32 -14.69 7.35
N ALA A 732 -28.22 -13.69 7.37
CA ALA A 732 -29.12 -13.36 6.28
C ALA A 732 -28.45 -12.65 5.09
N TYR A 733 -27.18 -12.24 5.20
CA TYR A 733 -26.43 -11.61 4.09
C TYR A 733 -26.55 -12.42 2.78
N PRO A 734 -26.91 -11.79 1.63
CA PRO A 734 -26.92 -10.35 1.37
C PRO A 734 -28.17 -9.58 1.83
N ASP A 735 -29.24 -10.26 2.23
CA ASP A 735 -30.54 -9.67 2.56
C ASP A 735 -30.61 -9.16 4.02
N ILE A 736 -29.57 -8.41 4.44
CA ILE A 736 -29.44 -7.86 5.80
C ILE A 736 -30.62 -6.93 6.13
N THR A 737 -31.24 -7.17 7.28
CA THR A 737 -32.30 -6.29 7.81
C THR A 737 -31.78 -5.43 8.95
N LEU A 738 -32.16 -4.14 8.98
CA LEU A 738 -31.76 -3.19 10.02
C LEU A 738 -32.96 -2.67 10.84
N PRO A 739 -32.76 -2.30 12.13
CA PRO A 739 -31.51 -2.34 12.88
C PRO A 739 -31.02 -3.77 13.15
N LEU A 740 -29.69 -3.96 13.26
CA LEU A 740 -29.14 -5.25 13.68
C LEU A 740 -29.57 -5.57 15.13
N ASN A 741 -29.34 -6.81 15.55
CA ASN A 741 -29.55 -7.21 16.93
C ASN A 741 -28.74 -6.31 17.90
N SER A 742 -29.25 -6.10 19.12
CA SER A 742 -28.48 -5.41 20.16
C SER A 742 -27.36 -6.29 20.71
N ASP A 743 -27.54 -7.61 20.69
CA ASP A 743 -26.52 -8.58 21.08
C ASP A 743 -25.56 -8.83 19.91
N VAL A 744 -24.33 -8.34 20.06
CA VAL A 744 -23.26 -8.48 19.06
C VAL A 744 -22.72 -9.93 19.08
N PRO A 745 -22.60 -10.62 17.93
CA PRO A 745 -22.06 -11.98 17.89
C PRO A 745 -20.66 -12.06 18.50
N LYS A 746 -20.45 -12.96 19.49
CA LYS A 746 -19.15 -13.13 20.19
C LYS A 746 -17.98 -13.30 19.21
N VAL A 747 -18.18 -14.07 18.13
CA VAL A 747 -17.18 -14.27 17.05
C VAL A 747 -16.75 -12.93 16.44
N PHE A 748 -17.70 -12.05 16.07
CA PHE A 748 -17.41 -10.73 15.50
C PHE A 748 -16.70 -9.83 16.50
N ALA A 749 -17.22 -9.78 17.74
CA ALA A 749 -16.69 -8.94 18.81
C ALA A 749 -15.21 -9.25 19.13
N ALA A 750 -14.82 -10.53 19.04
CA ALA A 750 -13.49 -11.04 19.32
C ALA A 750 -12.49 -10.95 18.14
N LEU A 751 -12.93 -10.57 16.94
CA LEU A 751 -12.03 -10.39 15.79
C LEU A 751 -11.00 -9.27 16.09
N PRO A 752 -9.78 -9.36 15.51
CA PRO A 752 -8.84 -8.24 15.54
C PRO A 752 -9.46 -6.98 14.94
N GLU A 753 -9.32 -5.85 15.62
CA GLU A 753 -9.91 -4.57 15.20
C GLU A 753 -9.46 -4.16 13.79
N PHE A 754 -8.21 -4.47 13.46
CA PHE A 754 -7.63 -4.14 12.16
C PHE A 754 -8.34 -4.81 10.97
N TYR A 755 -9.12 -5.88 11.16
CA TYR A 755 -9.92 -6.46 10.07
C TYR A 755 -10.95 -5.46 9.49
N VAL A 756 -11.40 -4.49 10.30
CA VAL A 756 -12.28 -3.39 9.90
C VAL A 756 -11.47 -2.12 9.56
N GLU A 757 -10.39 -1.84 10.31
CA GLU A 757 -9.50 -0.69 10.03
C GLU A 757 -8.83 -0.79 8.67
N ASP A 758 -8.33 -1.98 8.29
CA ASP A 758 -7.60 -2.23 7.05
C ASP A 758 -8.43 -1.89 5.81
N VAL A 759 -9.71 -2.24 5.85
CA VAL A 759 -10.69 -1.90 4.80
C VAL A 759 -10.86 -0.39 4.73
N ALA A 760 -11.08 0.28 5.87
CA ALA A 760 -11.28 1.73 5.90
C ALA A 760 -10.04 2.52 5.46
N GLU A 761 -8.84 2.13 5.89
CA GLU A 761 -7.59 2.79 5.48
C GLU A 761 -7.26 2.54 4.01
N PHE A 762 -7.47 1.32 3.50
CA PHE A 762 -7.25 1.04 2.08
C PHE A 762 -8.25 1.79 1.17
N LEU A 763 -9.54 1.82 1.53
CA LEU A 763 -10.55 2.60 0.81
C LEU A 763 -10.19 4.08 0.79
N PHE A 764 -9.81 4.65 1.95
CA PHE A 764 -9.34 6.03 2.06
C PHE A 764 -8.14 6.31 1.13
N PHE A 765 -7.17 5.38 1.05
CA PHE A 765 -6.01 5.52 0.17
C PHE A 765 -6.40 5.51 -1.32
N ILE A 766 -7.23 4.55 -1.76
CA ILE A 766 -7.60 4.49 -3.19
C ILE A 766 -8.52 5.64 -3.60
N VAL A 767 -9.43 6.11 -2.75
CA VAL A 767 -10.27 7.30 -3.01
C VAL A 767 -9.42 8.54 -3.28
N GLN A 768 -8.31 8.72 -2.57
CA GLN A 768 -7.41 9.86 -2.74
C GLN A 768 -6.47 9.72 -3.94
N TYR A 769 -5.89 8.54 -4.16
CA TYR A 769 -4.76 8.37 -5.09
C TYR A 769 -5.07 7.58 -6.36
N SER A 770 -6.13 6.76 -6.37
CA SER A 770 -6.51 5.92 -7.53
C SER A 770 -8.03 5.61 -7.55
N PRO A 771 -8.92 6.64 -7.57
CA PRO A 771 -10.37 6.45 -7.45
C PRO A 771 -10.98 5.62 -8.60
N GLN A 772 -10.29 5.47 -9.73
CA GLN A 772 -10.68 4.59 -10.82
C GLN A 772 -10.67 3.08 -10.46
N VAL A 773 -10.07 2.70 -9.32
CA VAL A 773 -10.06 1.33 -8.79
C VAL A 773 -11.40 0.98 -8.11
N LEU A 774 -12.22 1.96 -7.71
CA LEU A 774 -13.47 1.75 -6.96
C LEU A 774 -14.62 1.12 -7.76
N TYR A 775 -14.46 0.90 -9.06
CA TYR A 775 -15.54 0.48 -9.97
C TYR A 775 -15.37 -1.00 -10.38
N GLU A 776 -15.39 -1.89 -9.38
CA GLU A 776 -15.21 -3.34 -9.50
C GLU A 776 -16.51 -4.08 -9.13
N PRO A 777 -16.64 -5.40 -9.38
CA PRO A 777 -17.84 -6.14 -8.99
C PRO A 777 -18.16 -6.13 -7.49
N CYS A 778 -17.14 -6.05 -6.63
CA CYS A 778 -17.29 -6.01 -5.17
C CYS A 778 -17.80 -4.66 -4.60
N THR A 779 -17.97 -3.64 -5.44
CA THR A 779 -18.37 -2.29 -5.01
C THR A 779 -19.71 -2.25 -4.29
N GLN A 780 -20.66 -3.15 -4.61
CA GLN A 780 -21.94 -3.25 -3.89
C GLN A 780 -21.76 -3.71 -2.44
N ASP A 781 -20.86 -4.67 -2.19
CA ASP A 781 -20.55 -5.17 -0.84
C ASP A 781 -19.88 -4.09 0.00
N ILE A 782 -18.98 -3.30 -0.61
CA ILE A 782 -18.32 -2.15 0.03
C ILE A 782 -19.36 -1.10 0.43
N VAL A 783 -20.33 -0.79 -0.43
CA VAL A 783 -21.43 0.13 -0.10
C VAL A 783 -22.29 -0.43 1.04
N MET A 784 -22.70 -1.69 0.98
CA MET A 784 -23.46 -2.35 2.04
C MET A 784 -22.71 -2.28 3.37
N PHE A 785 -21.42 -2.60 3.39
CA PHE A 785 -20.55 -2.53 4.57
C PHE A 785 -20.44 -1.14 5.16
N LEU A 786 -20.14 -0.12 4.34
CA LEU A 786 -20.06 1.26 4.82
C LEU A 786 -21.38 1.70 5.46
N VAL A 787 -22.53 1.40 4.83
CA VAL A 787 -23.84 1.75 5.36
C VAL A 787 -24.16 0.96 6.64
N VAL A 788 -23.96 -0.35 6.68
CA VAL A 788 -24.23 -1.20 7.86
C VAL A 788 -23.36 -0.79 9.05
N MET A 789 -22.06 -0.61 8.86
CA MET A 789 -21.15 -0.23 9.96
C MET A 789 -21.40 1.19 10.46
N LEU A 790 -21.72 2.15 9.58
CA LEU A 790 -22.07 3.52 9.98
C LEU A 790 -23.45 3.61 10.66
N CYS A 791 -24.38 2.70 10.37
CA CYS A 791 -25.70 2.67 11.02
C CYS A 791 -25.71 1.91 12.35
N ASN A 792 -24.81 0.95 12.56
CA ASN A 792 -24.78 0.08 13.74
C ASN A 792 -23.49 0.28 14.56
N GLN A 793 -23.19 1.53 14.90
CA GLN A 793 -21.93 1.95 15.54
C GLN A 793 -21.65 1.26 16.89
N ASN A 794 -22.68 0.74 17.56
CA ASN A 794 -22.56 -0.07 18.78
C ASN A 794 -21.81 -1.41 18.57
N TYR A 795 -21.61 -1.83 17.32
CA TYR A 795 -20.80 -2.99 16.95
C TYR A 795 -19.29 -2.69 16.92
N ILE A 796 -18.86 -1.42 17.03
CA ILE A 796 -17.46 -1.03 17.09
C ILE A 796 -17.22 -0.30 18.40
N ARG A 797 -16.33 -0.83 19.25
CA ARG A 797 -15.98 -0.21 20.54
C ARG A 797 -15.16 1.08 20.39
N ASN A 798 -14.28 1.13 19.38
CA ASN A 798 -13.41 2.28 19.16
C ASN A 798 -14.11 3.38 18.33
N PRO A 799 -14.40 4.56 18.91
CA PRO A 799 -15.04 5.65 18.16
C PRO A 799 -14.15 6.20 17.04
N TYR A 800 -12.82 6.05 17.12
CA TYR A 800 -11.91 6.50 16.07
C TYR A 800 -11.99 5.66 14.80
N LEU A 801 -12.36 4.38 14.91
CA LEU A 801 -12.60 3.53 13.75
C LEU A 801 -13.91 3.90 13.04
N VAL A 802 -14.96 4.22 13.81
CA VAL A 802 -16.20 4.80 13.26
C VAL A 802 -15.90 6.15 12.58
N ALA A 803 -15.09 7.00 13.21
CA ALA A 803 -14.64 8.26 12.61
C ALA A 803 -13.86 8.06 11.31
N LYS A 804 -13.08 6.97 11.19
CA LYS A 804 -12.37 6.61 9.96
C LYS A 804 -13.34 6.20 8.84
N LEU A 805 -14.40 5.46 9.15
CA LEU A 805 -15.46 5.13 8.18
C LEU A 805 -16.21 6.38 7.71
N VAL A 806 -16.47 7.34 8.62
CA VAL A 806 -17.02 8.66 8.28
C VAL A 806 -16.05 9.45 7.39
N GLU A 807 -14.75 9.41 7.68
CA GLU A 807 -13.72 10.06 6.85
C GLU A 807 -13.64 9.44 5.43
N VAL A 808 -13.81 8.13 5.28
CA VAL A 808 -13.94 7.47 3.97
C VAL A 808 -15.15 8.02 3.22
N MET A 809 -16.34 8.06 3.85
CA MET A 809 -17.55 8.59 3.21
C MET A 809 -17.38 10.07 2.82
N PHE A 810 -16.76 10.89 3.69
CA PHE A 810 -16.43 12.28 3.40
C PHE A 810 -15.50 12.41 2.19
N MET A 811 -14.42 11.63 2.12
CA MET A 811 -13.49 11.65 0.99
C MET A 811 -14.13 11.17 -0.31
N THR A 812 -15.18 10.35 -0.27
CA THR A 812 -15.92 9.92 -1.47
C THR A 812 -16.93 10.94 -1.98
N ASN A 813 -17.28 11.96 -1.17
CA ASN A 813 -18.26 12.98 -1.51
C ASN A 813 -17.85 13.75 -2.78
N PRO A 814 -18.76 13.96 -3.78
CA PRO A 814 -18.45 14.70 -5.01
C PRO A 814 -17.85 16.11 -4.77
N ALA A 815 -18.22 16.78 -3.66
CA ALA A 815 -17.69 18.09 -3.29
C ALA A 815 -16.21 18.06 -2.86
N VAL A 816 -15.71 16.89 -2.46
CA VAL A 816 -14.31 16.65 -2.03
C VAL A 816 -13.52 15.95 -3.14
N GLN A 817 -14.11 14.94 -3.77
CA GLN A 817 -13.52 14.14 -4.85
C GLN A 817 -14.55 13.93 -5.98
N PRO A 818 -14.55 14.78 -7.02
CA PRO A 818 -15.53 14.66 -8.12
C PRO A 818 -15.50 13.31 -8.85
N ARG A 819 -14.36 12.59 -8.83
CA ARG A 819 -14.19 11.30 -9.51
C ARG A 819 -14.95 10.14 -8.86
N THR A 820 -15.40 10.28 -7.63
CA THR A 820 -16.12 9.24 -6.87
C THR A 820 -17.63 9.45 -6.85
N GLN A 821 -18.17 10.40 -7.63
CA GLN A 821 -19.59 10.74 -7.66
C GLN A 821 -20.51 9.51 -7.73
N LYS A 822 -20.29 8.63 -8.72
CA LYS A 822 -21.10 7.41 -8.90
C LYS A 822 -21.07 6.48 -7.68
N PHE A 823 -19.92 6.36 -7.02
CA PHE A 823 -19.78 5.53 -5.82
C PHE A 823 -20.51 6.16 -4.62
N PHE A 824 -20.43 7.48 -4.46
CA PHE A 824 -21.18 8.20 -3.43
C PHE A 824 -22.71 8.11 -3.66
N GLU A 825 -23.16 8.24 -4.91
CA GLU A 825 -24.56 8.07 -5.31
C GLU A 825 -25.08 6.66 -4.96
N MET A 826 -24.24 5.62 -5.03
CA MET A 826 -24.61 4.27 -4.58
C MET A 826 -24.81 4.21 -3.05
N ILE A 827 -23.94 4.85 -2.26
CA ILE A 827 -24.10 4.93 -0.79
C ILE A 827 -25.34 5.74 -0.41
N GLU A 828 -25.54 6.89 -1.06
CA GLU A 828 -26.64 7.80 -0.76
C GLU A 828 -28.00 7.19 -1.07
N ASN A 829 -28.14 6.52 -2.22
CA ASN A 829 -29.42 5.93 -2.65
C ASN A 829 -29.64 4.49 -2.14
N HIS A 830 -28.73 3.95 -1.32
CA HIS A 830 -28.89 2.61 -0.76
C HIS A 830 -30.15 2.51 0.14
N PRO A 831 -30.99 1.46 0.04
CA PRO A 831 -32.27 1.39 0.77
C PRO A 831 -32.18 1.45 2.31
N LEU A 832 -31.03 1.11 2.88
CA LEU A 832 -30.74 1.25 4.31
C LEU A 832 -30.26 2.67 4.65
N SER A 833 -29.55 3.32 3.72
CA SER A 833 -28.97 4.66 3.90
C SER A 833 -30.06 5.71 4.03
N THR A 834 -31.04 5.71 3.12
CA THR A 834 -32.19 6.61 3.12
C THR A 834 -33.02 6.56 4.40
N LYS A 835 -33.02 5.41 5.10
CA LYS A 835 -33.80 5.18 6.34
C LYS A 835 -33.02 5.46 7.63
N LEU A 836 -31.72 5.17 7.67
CA LEU A 836 -30.97 5.06 8.93
C LEU A 836 -29.67 5.86 8.99
N LEU A 837 -29.13 6.35 7.87
CA LEU A 837 -27.83 7.02 7.89
C LEU A 837 -27.91 8.40 8.58
N VAL A 838 -28.96 9.17 8.30
CA VAL A 838 -29.23 10.48 8.90
C VAL A 838 -29.25 10.43 10.44
N PRO A 839 -30.11 9.63 11.12
CA PRO A 839 -30.12 9.55 12.58
C PRO A 839 -28.80 9.02 13.16
N SER A 840 -28.14 8.09 12.46
CA SER A 840 -26.87 7.50 12.90
C SER A 840 -25.73 8.51 12.88
N LEU A 841 -25.67 9.38 11.87
CA LEU A 841 -24.71 10.48 11.80
C LEU A 841 -24.98 11.57 12.84
N MET A 842 -26.25 11.94 13.10
CA MET A 842 -26.59 12.88 14.20
C MET A 842 -26.18 12.35 15.58
N LYS A 843 -26.41 11.04 15.80
CA LYS A 843 -26.01 10.35 17.03
C LYS A 843 -24.48 10.41 17.18
N PHE A 844 -23.72 10.00 16.15
CA PHE A 844 -22.26 10.00 16.21
C PHE A 844 -21.67 11.40 16.43
N TYR A 845 -22.22 12.42 15.77
CA TYR A 845 -21.85 13.83 15.97
C TYR A 845 -21.95 14.27 17.44
N THR A 846 -22.93 13.71 18.16
CA THR A 846 -23.11 13.94 19.60
C THR A 846 -22.14 13.12 20.43
N ASP A 847 -22.00 11.82 20.13
CA ASP A 847 -21.24 10.86 20.93
C ASP A 847 -19.72 11.15 20.91
N VAL A 848 -19.19 11.76 19.83
CA VAL A 848 -17.77 12.20 19.75
C VAL A 848 -17.36 13.35 20.69
N GLU A 849 -18.27 13.86 21.52
CA GLU A 849 -17.92 14.85 22.56
C GLU A 849 -17.05 14.24 23.69
N HIS A 850 -17.07 12.90 23.87
CA HIS A 850 -16.36 12.19 24.94
C HIS A 850 -15.63 10.94 24.42
N THR A 851 -14.62 11.10 23.56
CA THR A 851 -13.85 9.95 23.04
C THR A 851 -12.78 9.43 24.02
N GLY A 852 -12.44 10.19 25.06
CA GLY A 852 -11.56 9.77 26.15
C GLY A 852 -10.05 9.85 25.85
N ALA A 853 -9.65 10.42 24.71
CA ALA A 853 -8.26 10.52 24.30
C ALA A 853 -7.64 11.89 24.59
N THR A 854 -6.31 11.97 24.68
CA THR A 854 -5.60 13.23 24.95
C THR A 854 -5.74 14.29 23.85
N SER A 855 -6.15 13.92 22.64
CA SER A 855 -6.42 14.81 21.50
C SER A 855 -7.91 15.07 21.24
N GLU A 856 -8.82 14.46 22.03
CA GLU A 856 -10.28 14.44 21.81
C GLU A 856 -10.87 15.82 21.45
N PHE A 857 -10.35 16.85 22.10
CA PHE A 857 -10.80 18.23 21.95
C PHE A 857 -10.71 18.77 20.52
N TYR A 858 -9.65 18.42 19.78
CA TYR A 858 -9.44 18.89 18.41
C TYR A 858 -10.05 17.93 17.38
N ASP A 859 -9.94 16.62 17.64
CA ASP A 859 -10.40 15.58 16.72
C ASP A 859 -11.91 15.67 16.49
N LYS A 860 -12.69 15.95 17.54
CA LYS A 860 -14.15 16.07 17.44
C LYS A 860 -14.60 17.10 16.40
N PHE A 861 -13.93 18.24 16.28
CA PHE A 861 -14.31 19.27 15.31
C PHE A 861 -14.05 18.82 13.87
N THR A 862 -12.94 18.11 13.64
CA THR A 862 -12.62 17.51 12.33
C THR A 862 -13.66 16.45 11.94
N ILE A 863 -14.06 15.59 12.88
CA ILE A 863 -15.09 14.57 12.65
C ILE A 863 -16.44 15.25 12.36
N ARG A 864 -16.81 16.25 13.16
CA ARG A 864 -18.04 17.04 12.96
C ARG A 864 -18.07 17.77 11.63
N TYR A 865 -16.94 18.30 11.16
CA TYR A 865 -16.80 18.87 9.81
C TYR A 865 -17.07 17.82 8.72
N HIS A 866 -16.46 16.64 8.81
CA HIS A 866 -16.72 15.53 7.87
C HIS A 866 -18.21 15.16 7.84
N ILE A 867 -18.84 15.02 9.01
CA ILE A 867 -20.27 14.74 9.12
C ILE A 867 -21.10 15.86 8.48
N SER A 868 -20.83 17.13 8.78
CA SER A 868 -21.55 18.29 8.23
C SER A 868 -21.50 18.32 6.70
N THR A 869 -20.35 18.07 6.07
CA THR A 869 -20.25 18.02 4.60
C THR A 869 -21.06 16.86 4.02
N ILE A 870 -21.02 15.67 4.63
CA ILE A 870 -21.88 14.54 4.24
C ILE A 870 -23.36 14.93 4.39
N PHE A 871 -23.73 15.54 5.52
CA PHE A 871 -25.10 15.96 5.83
C PHE A 871 -25.67 16.93 4.79
N LYS A 872 -24.86 17.89 4.33
CA LYS A 872 -25.25 18.85 3.28
C LYS A 872 -25.54 18.15 1.94
N SER A 873 -24.81 17.08 1.60
CA SER A 873 -25.11 16.27 0.41
C SER A 873 -26.39 15.44 0.59
N LEU A 874 -26.52 14.69 1.69
CA LEU A 874 -27.74 13.91 1.98
C LEU A 874 -29.00 14.80 2.00
N TRP A 875 -28.87 16.04 2.47
CA TRP A 875 -29.95 17.03 2.49
C TRP A 875 -30.36 17.55 1.10
N GLN A 876 -29.48 17.49 0.11
CA GLN A 876 -29.81 17.82 -1.28
C GLN A 876 -30.61 16.69 -1.96
N ASN A 877 -30.47 15.43 -1.49
CA ASN A 877 -31.21 14.30 -2.01
C ASN A 877 -32.58 14.14 -1.33
N ILE A 878 -33.64 14.27 -2.13
CA ILE A 878 -35.05 14.21 -1.70
C ILE A 878 -35.39 12.87 -1.00
N ALA A 879 -34.69 11.76 -1.32
CA ALA A 879 -34.93 10.46 -0.72
C ALA A 879 -34.68 10.42 0.80
N HIS A 880 -33.85 11.32 1.34
CA HIS A 880 -33.55 11.42 2.78
C HIS A 880 -34.50 12.36 3.52
N HIS A 881 -35.25 13.22 2.82
CA HIS A 881 -36.06 14.29 3.42
C HIS A 881 -37.09 13.79 4.43
N GLY A 882 -37.71 12.63 4.18
CA GLY A 882 -38.65 12.00 5.12
C GLY A 882 -38.00 11.71 6.47
N THR A 883 -36.89 10.97 6.45
CA THR A 883 -36.09 10.59 7.63
C THR A 883 -35.56 11.81 8.40
N PHE A 884 -35.07 12.83 7.68
CA PHE A 884 -34.72 14.11 8.29
C PHE A 884 -35.92 14.74 9.02
N MET A 885 -37.08 14.83 8.38
CA MET A 885 -38.27 15.44 8.96
C MET A 885 -38.82 14.64 10.16
N GLU A 886 -38.69 13.32 10.18
CA GLU A 886 -39.03 12.49 11.35
C GLU A 886 -38.12 12.79 12.55
N GLU A 887 -36.80 12.80 12.36
CA GLU A 887 -35.83 13.16 13.41
C GLU A 887 -35.98 14.62 13.87
N PHE A 888 -36.23 15.56 12.96
CA PHE A 888 -36.47 16.95 13.32
C PHE A 888 -37.74 17.11 14.15
N ASN A 889 -38.85 16.46 13.78
CA ASN A 889 -40.13 16.64 14.48
C ASN A 889 -40.24 15.83 15.78
N SER A 890 -39.56 14.68 15.90
CA SER A 890 -39.72 13.74 17.04
C SER A 890 -38.43 13.38 17.77
N GLY A 891 -37.27 13.58 17.15
CA GLY A 891 -35.98 13.08 17.62
C GLY A 891 -35.45 13.78 18.87
N LYS A 892 -35.07 12.97 19.87
CA LYS A 892 -34.19 13.38 20.98
C LYS A 892 -32.75 13.61 20.50
N GLN A 893 -32.32 12.91 19.45
CA GLN A 893 -30.99 13.07 18.87
C GLN A 893 -30.84 14.42 18.19
N PHE A 894 -31.85 14.90 17.45
CA PHE A 894 -31.82 16.25 16.89
C PHE A 894 -31.60 17.33 17.95
N VAL A 895 -32.27 17.26 19.11
CA VAL A 895 -32.07 18.24 20.20
C VAL A 895 -30.63 18.20 20.73
N ARG A 896 -30.04 17.01 20.86
CA ARG A 896 -28.64 16.87 21.28
C ARG A 896 -27.67 17.41 20.22
N TYR A 897 -27.89 17.07 18.95
CA TYR A 897 -27.14 17.55 17.80
C TYR A 897 -27.13 19.08 17.70
N ILE A 898 -28.30 19.74 17.76
CA ILE A 898 -28.37 21.21 17.78
C ILE A 898 -27.67 21.80 19.01
N ASN A 899 -27.80 21.19 20.19
CA ASN A 899 -27.09 21.67 21.38
C ASN A 899 -25.56 21.58 21.23
N MET A 900 -25.03 20.58 20.51
CA MET A 900 -23.60 20.50 20.19
C MET A 900 -23.19 21.56 19.16
N LEU A 901 -23.98 21.76 18.09
CA LEU A 901 -23.76 22.84 17.12
C LEU A 901 -23.74 24.24 17.77
N ILE A 902 -24.64 24.49 18.74
CA ILE A 902 -24.68 25.75 19.53
C ILE A 902 -23.36 25.94 20.29
N ASN A 903 -22.90 24.90 20.99
CA ASN A 903 -21.65 24.93 21.76
C ASN A 903 -20.44 25.20 20.83
N ASP A 904 -20.36 24.48 19.72
CA ASP A 904 -19.25 24.56 18.77
C ASP A 904 -19.20 25.93 18.08
N THR A 905 -20.35 26.49 17.69
CA THR A 905 -20.41 27.84 17.08
C THR A 905 -19.94 28.92 18.07
N THR A 906 -20.35 28.82 19.33
CA THR A 906 -19.92 29.76 20.39
C THR A 906 -18.42 29.69 20.61
N PHE A 907 -17.86 28.48 20.73
CA PHE A 907 -16.44 28.28 20.98
C PHE A 907 -15.56 28.66 19.78
N LEU A 908 -15.87 28.12 18.59
CA LEU A 908 -15.03 28.29 17.41
C LEU A 908 -14.94 29.74 16.96
N LEU A 909 -16.02 30.54 17.10
CA LEU A 909 -16.00 31.95 16.72
C LEU A 909 -15.26 32.83 17.73
N ASP A 910 -15.42 32.64 19.04
CA ASP A 910 -14.69 33.44 20.04
C ASP A 910 -13.19 33.17 19.97
N GLU A 911 -12.76 31.90 19.89
CA GLU A 911 -11.35 31.52 19.70
C GLU A 911 -10.79 31.98 18.36
N SER A 912 -11.57 31.93 17.28
CA SER A 912 -11.13 32.44 15.97
C SER A 912 -10.83 33.94 16.04
N LEU A 913 -11.73 34.73 16.65
CA LEU A 913 -11.57 36.17 16.80
C LEU A 913 -10.45 36.52 17.79
N GLU A 914 -10.27 35.76 18.88
CA GLU A 914 -9.13 35.96 19.78
C GLU A 914 -7.80 35.62 19.11
N SER A 915 -7.74 34.52 18.34
CA SER A 915 -6.56 34.16 17.55
C SER A 915 -6.23 35.20 16.49
N LEU A 916 -7.23 35.76 15.79
CA LEU A 916 -7.04 36.88 14.87
C LEU A 916 -6.54 38.14 15.59
N LYS A 917 -7.02 38.42 16.81
CA LYS A 917 -6.55 39.55 17.62
C LYS A 917 -5.07 39.40 17.98
N ARG A 918 -4.63 38.19 18.39
CA ARG A 918 -3.20 37.91 18.63
C ARG A 918 -2.35 38.05 17.36
N ILE A 919 -2.85 37.61 16.20
CA ILE A 919 -2.21 37.85 14.89
C ILE A 919 -2.05 39.35 14.64
N HIS A 920 -3.11 40.14 14.80
CA HIS A 920 -3.09 41.59 14.56
C HIS A 920 -2.12 42.31 15.49
N GLU A 921 -2.09 41.97 16.77
CA GLU A 921 -1.15 42.53 17.75
C GLU A 921 0.32 42.28 17.35
N VAL A 922 0.66 41.04 16.97
CA VAL A 922 2.04 40.72 16.53
C VAL A 922 2.36 41.35 15.17
N GLN A 923 1.39 41.47 14.27
CA GLN A 923 1.56 42.18 12.99
C GLN A 923 1.87 43.68 13.19
N GLU A 924 1.16 44.37 14.08
CA GLU A 924 1.43 45.78 14.40
C GLU A 924 2.76 45.96 15.17
N GLU A 925 3.14 45.02 16.07
CA GLU A 925 4.48 44.99 16.67
C GLU A 925 5.58 44.89 15.60
N MET A 926 5.43 43.99 14.61
CA MET A 926 6.39 43.79 13.51
C MET A 926 6.45 44.98 12.54
N LYS A 927 5.34 45.72 12.41
CA LYS A 927 5.21 46.89 11.54
C LYS A 927 5.94 48.11 12.11
N ASN A 928 6.01 48.23 13.43
CA ASN A 928 6.83 49.24 14.11
C ASN A 928 8.32 48.84 14.14
N LYS A 929 8.99 48.95 13.00
CA LYS A 929 10.40 48.53 12.82
C LYS A 929 11.36 49.10 13.87
N GLU A 930 11.16 50.35 14.32
CA GLU A 930 12.04 50.97 15.30
C GLU A 930 11.99 50.26 16.67
N GLN A 931 10.82 49.80 17.10
CA GLN A 931 10.67 49.01 18.32
C GLN A 931 10.98 47.53 18.08
N TRP A 932 10.63 47.00 16.91
CA TRP A 932 10.91 45.62 16.54
C TRP A 932 12.41 45.32 16.51
N ASP A 933 13.22 46.17 15.86
CA ASP A 933 14.67 46.00 15.74
C ASP A 933 15.42 46.22 17.07
N GLN A 934 14.77 46.83 18.07
CA GLN A 934 15.28 46.93 19.45
C GLN A 934 15.05 45.67 20.29
N LEU A 935 14.11 44.80 19.91
CA LEU A 935 13.86 43.55 20.63
C LEU A 935 15.04 42.57 20.45
N PRO A 936 15.43 41.81 21.50
CA PRO A 936 16.38 40.72 21.37
C PRO A 936 15.93 39.71 20.30
N ARG A 937 16.88 39.20 19.50
CA ARG A 937 16.58 38.25 18.40
C ARG A 937 15.79 37.02 18.85
N ASP A 938 16.04 36.52 20.06
CA ASP A 938 15.29 35.38 20.62
C ASP A 938 13.81 35.73 20.86
N GLN A 939 13.50 36.98 21.25
CA GLN A 939 12.12 37.46 21.40
C GLN A 939 11.45 37.70 20.05
N GLN A 940 12.17 38.27 19.06
CA GLN A 940 11.68 38.38 17.68
C GLN A 940 11.32 36.99 17.11
N GLN A 941 12.20 36.00 17.29
CA GLN A 941 11.98 34.63 16.81
C GLN A 941 10.83 33.94 17.56
N ALA A 942 10.67 34.17 18.87
CA ALA A 942 9.53 33.67 19.63
C ALA A 942 8.21 34.29 19.15
N ARG A 943 8.16 35.61 18.93
CA ARG A 943 7.00 36.32 18.37
C ARG A 943 6.63 35.83 16.97
N GLN A 944 7.60 35.63 16.08
CA GLN A 944 7.36 35.06 14.74
C GLN A 944 6.85 33.61 14.81
N SER A 945 7.36 32.82 15.75
CA SER A 945 6.89 31.44 15.98
C SER A 945 5.45 31.42 16.50
N GLN A 946 5.11 32.34 17.41
CA GLN A 946 3.74 32.54 17.91
C GLN A 946 2.79 32.95 16.79
N LEU A 947 3.16 33.94 15.96
CA LEU A 947 2.40 34.35 14.79
C LEU A 947 2.11 33.17 13.86
N ALA A 948 3.12 32.40 13.48
CA ALA A 948 2.95 31.24 12.61
C ALA A 948 2.03 30.14 13.19
N GLN A 949 1.96 30.04 14.53
CA GLN A 949 1.05 29.12 15.22
C GLN A 949 -0.38 29.68 15.28
N ASP A 950 -0.58 30.94 15.66
CA ASP A 950 -1.91 31.57 15.68
C ASP A 950 -2.51 31.63 14.27
N GLU A 951 -1.72 31.94 13.22
CA GLU A 951 -2.17 31.92 11.82
C GLU A 951 -2.71 30.53 11.39
N ARG A 952 -2.08 29.46 11.88
CA ARG A 952 -2.50 28.09 11.61
C ARG A 952 -3.78 27.72 12.36
N VAL A 953 -3.87 28.09 13.65
CA VAL A 953 -5.04 27.82 14.49
C VAL A 953 -6.26 28.59 13.99
N SER A 954 -6.11 29.90 13.75
CA SER A 954 -7.18 30.79 13.24
C SER A 954 -7.79 30.26 11.95
N ARG A 955 -6.98 29.91 10.94
CA ARG A 955 -7.48 29.33 9.68
C ARG A 955 -8.28 28.05 9.91
N SER A 956 -7.82 27.18 10.81
CA SER A 956 -8.49 25.91 11.09
C SER A 956 -9.86 26.14 11.76
N TYR A 957 -9.90 26.99 12.79
CA TYR A 957 -11.15 27.27 13.51
C TYR A 957 -12.15 28.07 12.67
N LEU A 958 -11.71 29.02 11.84
CA LEU A 958 -12.60 29.77 10.95
C LEU A 958 -13.28 28.90 9.90
N ALA A 959 -12.56 27.95 9.31
CA ALA A 959 -13.16 27.00 8.37
C ALA A 959 -14.26 26.16 9.05
N LEU A 960 -13.98 25.65 10.25
CA LEU A 960 -14.94 24.88 11.06
C LEU A 960 -16.14 25.73 11.48
N ALA A 961 -15.92 26.97 11.93
CA ALA A 961 -16.99 27.89 12.33
C ALA A 961 -17.91 28.24 11.17
N THR A 962 -17.34 28.53 9.99
CA THR A 962 -18.09 28.89 8.77
C THR A 962 -19.00 27.73 8.34
N GLU A 963 -18.48 26.50 8.31
CA GLU A 963 -19.31 25.33 7.99
C GLU A 963 -20.45 25.09 9.00
N THR A 964 -20.19 25.36 10.29
CA THR A 964 -21.14 25.16 11.38
C THR A 964 -22.28 26.20 11.31
N VAL A 965 -21.96 27.48 11.05
CA VAL A 965 -22.97 28.53 10.84
C VAL A 965 -23.77 28.31 9.55
N ASP A 966 -23.12 27.86 8.47
CA ASP A 966 -23.81 27.50 7.23
C ASP A 966 -24.76 26.32 7.43
N MET A 967 -24.39 25.33 8.26
CA MET A 967 -25.30 24.23 8.63
C MET A 967 -26.52 24.74 9.42
N PHE A 968 -26.34 25.69 10.34
CA PHE A 968 -27.48 26.35 10.99
C PHE A 968 -28.40 27.04 9.98
N HIS A 969 -27.85 27.88 9.10
CA HIS A 969 -28.59 28.64 8.08
C HIS A 969 -29.42 27.73 7.17
N ILE A 970 -28.86 26.60 6.74
CA ILE A 970 -29.57 25.60 5.92
C ILE A 970 -30.75 24.99 6.69
N LEU A 971 -30.55 24.62 7.97
CA LEU A 971 -31.57 23.94 8.79
C LEU A 971 -32.69 24.90 9.24
N THR A 972 -32.36 26.10 9.72
CA THR A 972 -33.34 27.07 10.23
C THR A 972 -34.24 27.58 9.12
N LYS A 973 -33.73 27.70 7.89
CA LYS A 973 -34.50 28.11 6.71
C LYS A 973 -35.65 27.17 6.37
N GLN A 974 -35.46 25.86 6.59
CA GLN A 974 -36.42 24.85 6.15
C GLN A 974 -37.24 24.26 7.31
N VAL A 975 -36.68 24.22 8.53
CA VAL A 975 -37.26 23.47 9.64
C VAL A 975 -37.22 24.27 10.94
N GLN A 976 -38.00 25.35 11.00
CA GLN A 976 -38.02 26.32 12.11
C GLN A 976 -38.52 25.74 13.45
N LYS A 977 -39.65 25.00 13.44
CA LYS A 977 -40.38 24.60 14.66
C LYS A 977 -39.52 23.88 15.73
N PRO A 978 -38.61 22.95 15.37
CA PRO A 978 -37.74 22.28 16.34
C PRO A 978 -36.78 23.23 17.07
N PHE A 979 -36.20 24.23 16.39
CA PHE A 979 -35.32 25.24 17.03
C PHE A 979 -36.05 26.07 18.08
N LEU A 980 -37.36 26.24 17.95
CA LEU A 980 -38.19 27.00 18.88
C LEU A 980 -38.52 26.22 20.17
N ARG A 981 -38.20 24.91 20.28
CA ARG A 981 -38.46 24.10 21.49
C ARG A 981 -37.92 24.77 22.77
N PRO A 982 -38.55 24.60 23.95
CA PRO A 982 -38.18 25.36 25.15
C PRO A 982 -36.72 25.16 25.58
N GLU A 983 -36.16 23.99 25.27
CA GLU A 983 -34.78 23.59 25.53
C GLU A 983 -33.76 24.21 24.57
N LEU A 984 -34.18 24.66 23.40
CA LEU A 984 -33.32 25.14 22.31
C LEU A 984 -33.46 26.64 22.05
N GLY A 985 -34.68 27.17 22.01
CA GLY A 985 -34.96 28.56 21.63
C GLY A 985 -34.15 29.59 22.42
N PRO A 986 -34.16 29.56 23.77
CA PRO A 986 -33.35 30.46 24.60
C PRO A 986 -31.84 30.29 24.41
N ARG A 987 -31.37 29.03 24.23
CA ARG A 987 -29.94 28.75 24.00
C ARG A 987 -29.45 29.26 22.65
N LEU A 988 -30.28 29.12 21.62
CA LEU A 988 -30.00 29.62 20.28
C LEU A 988 -30.01 31.15 20.26
N ALA A 989 -31.01 31.78 20.90
CA ALA A 989 -31.06 33.24 21.05
C ALA A 989 -29.79 33.79 21.73
N ALA A 990 -29.38 33.20 22.87
CA ALA A 990 -28.16 33.59 23.57
C ALA A 990 -26.89 33.40 22.73
N MET A 991 -26.78 32.30 21.97
CA MET A 991 -25.63 32.05 21.08
C MET A 991 -25.57 33.04 19.91
N LEU A 992 -26.71 33.33 19.26
CA LEU A 992 -26.76 34.31 18.18
C LEU A 992 -26.48 35.72 18.71
N ASN A 993 -27.05 36.10 19.87
CA ASN A 993 -26.80 37.40 20.51
C ASN A 993 -25.33 37.58 20.85
N PHE A 994 -24.70 36.56 21.44
CA PHE A 994 -23.27 36.56 21.75
C PHE A 994 -22.42 36.75 20.50
N ASN A 995 -22.63 35.94 19.45
CA ASN A 995 -21.84 36.02 18.22
C ASN A 995 -22.06 37.32 17.45
N LEU A 996 -23.30 37.82 17.40
CA LEU A 996 -23.63 39.14 16.85
C LEU A 996 -22.91 40.25 17.61
N GLN A 997 -22.84 40.17 18.95
CA GLN A 997 -22.07 41.10 19.78
C GLN A 997 -20.55 41.02 19.50
N GLN A 998 -19.99 39.83 19.26
CA GLN A 998 -18.57 39.71 18.89
C GLN A 998 -18.28 40.39 17.55
N LEU A 999 -19.11 40.14 16.52
CA LEU A 999 -18.90 40.61 15.15
C LEU A 999 -19.23 42.10 14.94
N CYS A 1000 -20.26 42.62 15.62
CA CYS A 1000 -20.60 44.05 15.56
C CYS A 1000 -19.87 44.89 16.63
N GLY A 1001 -19.24 44.24 17.62
CA GLY A 1001 -18.53 44.89 18.71
C GLY A 1001 -17.12 45.37 18.34
N PRO A 1002 -16.45 46.11 19.25
CA PRO A 1002 -15.08 46.61 19.05
C PRO A 1002 -14.08 45.47 18.77
N LYS A 1003 -14.28 44.29 19.38
CA LYS A 1003 -13.48 43.08 19.16
C LYS A 1003 -13.28 42.72 17.68
N CYS A 1004 -14.29 42.89 16.83
CA CYS A 1004 -14.20 42.61 15.39
C CYS A 1004 -14.10 43.89 14.54
N ARG A 1005 -14.70 45.00 14.96
CA ARG A 1005 -14.64 46.28 14.21
C ARG A 1005 -13.23 46.88 14.18
N ASP A 1006 -12.50 46.76 15.29
CA ASP A 1006 -11.18 47.36 15.47
C ASP A 1006 -10.05 46.39 15.02
N LEU A 1007 -10.43 45.15 14.65
CA LEU A 1007 -9.54 44.06 14.22
C LEU A 1007 -9.22 44.16 12.71
N LYS A 1008 -7.97 44.50 12.38
CA LYS A 1008 -7.49 44.64 10.98
C LYS A 1008 -6.26 43.77 10.72
N VAL A 1009 -6.48 42.46 10.59
CA VAL A 1009 -5.43 41.54 10.13
C VAL A 1009 -5.06 41.82 8.67
N GLU A 1010 -3.77 41.72 8.35
CA GLU A 1010 -3.31 41.77 6.95
C GLU A 1010 -3.73 40.49 6.21
N ASN A 1011 -4.23 40.66 4.98
CA ASN A 1011 -4.72 39.60 4.10
C ASN A 1011 -5.75 38.66 4.79
N PRO A 1012 -6.95 39.14 5.19
CA PRO A 1012 -7.96 38.33 5.91
C PRO A 1012 -8.39 37.05 5.15
N GLU A 1013 -8.37 37.09 3.81
CA GLU A 1013 -8.61 35.94 2.92
C GLU A 1013 -7.64 34.77 3.19
N LYS A 1014 -6.40 35.05 3.63
CA LYS A 1014 -5.40 34.04 4.03
C LYS A 1014 -5.91 33.11 5.13
N TYR A 1015 -6.85 33.58 5.96
CA TYR A 1015 -7.44 32.83 7.08
C TYR A 1015 -8.86 32.34 6.79
N GLY A 1016 -9.43 32.69 5.63
CA GLY A 1016 -10.85 32.48 5.33
C GLY A 1016 -11.79 33.40 6.12
N PHE A 1017 -11.31 34.55 6.59
CA PHE A 1017 -12.09 35.45 7.43
C PHE A 1017 -12.98 36.37 6.59
N GLU A 1018 -14.25 35.99 6.43
CA GLU A 1018 -15.28 36.76 5.70
C GLU A 1018 -16.36 37.31 6.67
N PRO A 1019 -16.03 38.27 7.57
CA PRO A 1019 -16.92 38.69 8.67
C PRO A 1019 -18.27 39.24 8.20
N LYS A 1020 -18.34 39.86 7.01
CA LYS A 1020 -19.60 40.33 6.42
C LYS A 1020 -20.54 39.18 6.09
N LYS A 1021 -20.04 38.16 5.38
CA LYS A 1021 -20.83 36.98 4.99
C LYS A 1021 -21.29 36.19 6.21
N LEU A 1022 -20.42 36.07 7.22
CA LEU A 1022 -20.77 35.43 8.49
C LEU A 1022 -21.88 36.20 9.23
N LEU A 1023 -21.79 37.53 9.25
CA LEU A 1023 -22.83 38.41 9.80
C LEU A 1023 -24.14 38.32 9.00
N ASP A 1024 -24.08 38.28 7.66
CA ASP A 1024 -25.23 38.08 6.79
C ASP A 1024 -25.91 36.72 7.06
N GLN A 1025 -25.14 35.63 7.20
CA GLN A 1025 -25.68 34.32 7.56
C GLN A 1025 -26.31 34.29 8.96
N LEU A 1026 -25.69 34.94 9.96
CA LEU A 1026 -26.25 35.02 11.31
C LEU A 1026 -27.53 35.87 11.36
N THR A 1027 -27.57 37.01 10.66
CA THR A 1027 -28.77 37.85 10.56
C THR A 1027 -29.89 37.17 9.78
N ASP A 1028 -29.58 36.43 8.71
CA ASP A 1028 -30.54 35.55 8.03
C ASP A 1028 -31.15 34.52 8.97
N ILE A 1029 -30.40 33.92 9.91
CA ILE A 1029 -30.95 32.96 10.88
C ILE A 1029 -32.00 33.62 11.80
N TYR A 1030 -31.79 34.87 12.23
CA TYR A 1030 -32.81 35.62 12.98
C TYR A 1030 -34.08 35.81 12.15
N LEU A 1031 -33.95 36.24 10.89
CA LEU A 1031 -35.08 36.45 9.97
C LEU A 1031 -35.82 35.15 9.65
N GLN A 1032 -35.10 34.02 9.55
CA GLN A 1032 -35.67 32.70 9.33
C GLN A 1032 -36.45 32.18 10.54
N LEU A 1033 -36.19 32.68 11.75
CA LEU A 1033 -36.87 32.28 12.99
C LEU A 1033 -37.83 33.35 13.52
N ASP A 1034 -38.17 34.35 12.69
CA ASP A 1034 -39.06 35.46 13.04
C ASP A 1034 -40.44 34.99 13.50
N CYS A 1035 -40.63 34.97 14.82
CA CYS A 1035 -41.89 34.69 15.48
C CYS A 1035 -41.87 35.22 16.90
N ALA A 1036 -43.05 35.55 17.45
CA ALA A 1036 -43.19 36.11 18.80
C ALA A 1036 -42.52 35.26 19.91
N ARG A 1037 -42.45 33.93 19.72
CA ARG A 1037 -41.80 33.01 20.65
C ARG A 1037 -40.27 33.14 20.65
N PHE A 1038 -39.65 33.36 19.49
CA PHE A 1038 -38.21 33.57 19.40
C PHE A 1038 -37.84 35.01 19.78
N ALA A 1039 -38.64 36.00 19.35
CA ALA A 1039 -38.50 37.39 19.78
C ALA A 1039 -38.52 37.53 21.31
N LYS A 1040 -39.40 36.78 22.00
CA LYS A 1040 -39.38 36.69 23.46
C LYS A 1040 -38.09 36.06 23.99
N ALA A 1041 -37.63 34.95 23.43
CA ALA A 1041 -36.38 34.30 23.86
C ALA A 1041 -35.14 35.20 23.68
N ILE A 1042 -35.13 36.07 22.66
CA ILE A 1042 -34.11 37.09 22.45
C ILE A 1042 -34.20 38.19 23.50
N ALA A 1043 -35.41 38.68 23.81
CA ALA A 1043 -35.63 39.73 24.80
C ALA A 1043 -35.37 39.27 26.26
N ASP A 1044 -35.62 37.99 26.56
CA ASP A 1044 -35.38 37.38 27.87
C ASP A 1044 -33.87 37.11 28.14
N ASP A 1045 -32.99 37.19 27.12
CA ASP A 1045 -31.52 37.02 27.26
C ASP A 1045 -30.84 38.26 27.87
N GLN A 1046 -30.99 38.41 29.19
CA GLN A 1046 -30.44 39.55 29.93
C GLN A 1046 -28.90 39.60 29.96
N VAL A 1047 -28.21 38.48 29.68
CA VAL A 1047 -26.74 38.38 29.79
C VAL A 1047 -26.04 39.18 28.69
N SER A 1048 -26.54 39.10 27.46
CA SER A 1048 -26.04 39.88 26.31
C SER A 1048 -26.49 41.35 26.38
N ALA A 1049 -27.71 41.58 26.89
CA ALA A 1049 -28.32 42.91 26.99
C ALA A 1049 -27.69 43.81 28.08
N GLN A 1050 -27.18 43.25 29.19
CA GLN A 1050 -26.60 44.07 30.27
C GLN A 1050 -25.15 44.55 30.02
N ARG A 1051 -24.40 43.90 29.11
CA ARG A 1051 -23.02 44.32 28.78
C ARG A 1051 -22.92 45.22 27.55
N SER A 1052 -23.99 45.35 26.79
CA SER A 1052 -24.09 46.34 25.73
C SER A 1052 -24.80 47.58 26.27
N GLY A 1053 -24.04 48.65 26.55
CA GLY A 1053 -24.61 49.99 26.66
C GLY A 1053 -25.47 50.31 25.43
N PRO A 1054 -26.57 51.06 25.59
CA PRO A 1054 -27.86 50.81 24.96
C PRO A 1054 -27.80 50.64 23.43
N PHE A 1055 -27.63 49.40 22.98
CA PHE A 1055 -28.02 49.00 21.64
C PHE A 1055 -29.55 48.88 21.63
N GLN A 1056 -30.21 49.70 20.83
CA GLN A 1056 -31.67 49.80 20.77
C GLN A 1056 -32.33 48.54 20.17
N TRP A 1057 -32.47 47.49 20.97
CA TRP A 1057 -33.33 46.34 20.65
C TRP A 1057 -34.81 46.72 20.53
N GLY A 1058 -35.24 47.80 21.17
CA GLY A 1058 -36.63 48.30 21.13
C GLY A 1058 -37.13 48.79 19.76
N GLY A 1059 -36.26 48.93 18.75
CA GLY A 1059 -36.64 49.41 17.41
C GLY A 1059 -37.10 48.32 16.42
N TRP A 1060 -36.91 47.04 16.74
CA TRP A 1060 -37.13 45.93 15.79
C TRP A 1060 -38.47 45.19 15.94
N VAL A 1061 -39.14 45.31 17.09
CA VAL A 1061 -40.37 44.52 17.39
C VAL A 1061 -41.66 45.36 17.33
N SER A 1062 -41.57 46.69 17.18
CA SER A 1062 -42.74 47.56 17.10
C SER A 1062 -42.52 48.79 16.19
N GLY A 1063 -43.30 48.88 15.11
CA GLY A 1063 -43.68 50.10 14.38
C GLY A 1063 -42.64 51.21 14.18
N HIS A 1064 -42.04 51.27 12.99
CA HIS A 1064 -41.46 52.51 12.44
C HIS A 1064 -42.53 53.62 12.28
N PRO A 1065 -42.17 54.93 12.18
CA PRO A 1065 -40.85 55.45 11.80
C PRO A 1065 -40.28 56.64 12.63
N ALA A 1066 -38.95 56.66 12.81
CA ALA A 1066 -38.06 57.81 12.55
C ALA A 1066 -36.64 57.54 13.09
N GLY A 1067 -35.58 57.81 12.31
CA GLY A 1067 -34.25 58.05 12.89
C GLY A 1067 -33.01 57.67 12.08
N TRP A 1068 -33.04 56.59 11.28
CA TRP A 1068 -31.86 56.15 10.51
C TRP A 1068 -32.24 55.91 9.04
N SER A 1069 -31.51 56.54 8.12
CA SER A 1069 -31.83 56.46 6.69
C SER A 1069 -31.37 55.12 6.09
N ALA A 1070 -32.18 54.58 5.18
CA ALA A 1070 -31.97 53.29 4.51
C ALA A 1070 -30.71 53.23 3.59
N SER A 1071 -29.84 54.24 3.64
CA SER A 1071 -28.59 54.31 2.88
C SER A 1071 -27.41 53.57 3.52
N HIS A 1072 -27.43 53.32 4.83
CA HIS A 1072 -26.29 52.69 5.53
C HIS A 1072 -26.32 51.15 5.53
N LEU A 1073 -27.50 50.50 5.61
CA LEU A 1073 -27.61 49.05 5.51
C LEU A 1073 -27.43 48.55 4.07
N CYS A 1074 -27.97 49.27 3.07
CA CYS A 1074 -27.71 48.99 1.65
C CYS A 1074 -26.21 49.05 1.26
N GLY A 1075 -25.39 49.79 2.01
CA GLY A 1075 -23.94 49.91 1.76
C GLY A 1075 -23.11 48.69 2.15
N LEU A 1076 -23.67 47.72 2.90
CA LEU A 1076 -22.92 46.55 3.38
C LEU A 1076 -23.24 45.26 2.60
N THR A 1077 -24.48 45.07 2.14
CA THR A 1077 -24.96 43.79 1.55
C THR A 1077 -25.28 43.85 0.05
N GLY A 1078 -25.35 45.03 -0.56
CA GLY A 1078 -25.25 45.21 -2.02
C GLY A 1078 -26.33 44.56 -2.89
N ARG A 1079 -27.53 44.23 -2.36
CA ARG A 1079 -28.66 43.70 -3.15
C ARG A 1079 -29.92 44.56 -3.00
N PRO A 1080 -30.61 44.92 -4.11
CA PRO A 1080 -31.92 45.55 -4.04
C PRO A 1080 -33.02 44.51 -3.80
N PHE A 1081 -33.98 44.84 -2.93
CA PHE A 1081 -35.24 44.09 -2.83
C PHE A 1081 -36.08 44.34 -4.10
N ALA A 1082 -36.43 43.27 -4.82
CA ALA A 1082 -37.35 43.33 -5.95
C ALA A 1082 -38.80 43.16 -5.45
N THR A 1083 -39.59 44.22 -5.51
CA THR A 1083 -40.99 44.21 -5.09
C THR A 1083 -41.89 43.67 -6.19
N THR A 1084 -42.34 42.43 -6.08
CA THR A 1084 -43.34 41.85 -6.99
C THR A 1084 -44.40 41.09 -6.19
N TYR A 1085 -45.54 41.73 -5.93
CA TYR A 1085 -46.85 41.07 -5.91
C TYR A 1085 -47.97 42.08 -6.14
N SER A 1086 -48.67 41.90 -7.26
CA SER A 1086 -49.82 42.71 -7.66
C SER A 1086 -51.15 42.04 -7.29
N SER A 1087 -52.01 42.80 -6.62
CA SER A 1087 -53.49 42.78 -6.74
C SER A 1087 -54.25 41.45 -6.71
N VAL A 1088 -54.94 41.18 -5.59
CA VAL A 1088 -56.34 40.67 -5.57
C VAL A 1088 -57.08 41.34 -4.40
N PRO A 1089 -58.31 41.88 -4.57
CA PRO A 1089 -59.05 42.56 -3.50
C PRO A 1089 -60.11 41.67 -2.80
N GLY A 1090 -60.38 41.90 -1.51
CA GLY A 1090 -61.51 41.24 -0.83
C GLY A 1090 -61.73 41.63 0.65
N PHE A 1091 -62.96 42.10 0.92
CA PHE A 1091 -63.63 42.26 2.23
C PHE A 1091 -63.29 43.44 3.17
N SER A 1092 -64.32 43.86 3.89
CA SER A 1092 -64.51 45.16 4.58
C SER A 1092 -64.59 45.00 6.12
N PRO A 1093 -64.58 46.09 6.91
CA PRO A 1093 -64.10 46.04 8.30
C PRO A 1093 -65.19 45.96 9.39
N LEU A 1094 -64.88 45.22 10.45
CA LEU A 1094 -65.46 45.20 11.80
C LEU A 1094 -64.37 44.59 12.72
N GLY A 1095 -63.93 45.12 13.85
CA GLY A 1095 -64.16 46.38 14.56
C GLY A 1095 -63.42 46.32 15.93
N ILE A 1096 -63.55 47.36 16.76
CA ILE A 1096 -63.07 47.47 18.18
C ILE A 1096 -61.68 48.12 18.38
N ARG A 1097 -61.75 49.46 18.46
CA ARG A 1097 -61.14 50.37 19.48
C ARG A 1097 -59.74 50.05 20.04
N GLU A 1098 -58.78 50.86 19.60
CA GLU A 1098 -57.67 51.35 20.43
C GLU A 1098 -58.20 52.32 21.52
N GLY A 1099 -57.50 52.40 22.66
CA GLY A 1099 -57.79 53.40 23.71
C GLY A 1099 -57.19 53.06 25.08
N ASP A 1100 -56.30 53.94 25.56
CA ASP A 1100 -55.98 54.20 26.97
C ASP A 1100 -55.33 53.11 27.84
N THR A 1101 -54.03 52.90 27.63
CA THR A 1101 -53.06 53.04 28.75
C THR A 1101 -51.63 53.26 28.22
N LEU A 1102 -51.16 54.53 28.24
CA LEU A 1102 -49.74 54.98 28.33
C LEU A 1102 -49.50 56.48 27.99
N GLN A 1103 -50.52 57.34 27.99
CA GLN A 1103 -50.34 58.80 28.05
C GLN A 1103 -49.91 59.27 29.45
N LEU A 1104 -48.73 58.86 29.96
CA LEU A 1104 -48.19 59.41 31.22
C LEU A 1104 -46.68 59.21 31.49
N VAL A 1105 -45.83 59.13 30.46
CA VAL A 1105 -44.35 59.18 30.64
C VAL A 1105 -43.64 60.10 29.62
N ALA A 1106 -44.28 60.46 28.51
CA ALA A 1106 -43.66 61.20 27.39
C ALA A 1106 -43.51 62.73 27.60
N TRP A 1107 -43.26 63.20 28.83
CA TRP A 1107 -43.13 64.63 29.13
C TRP A 1107 -41.92 65.05 29.99
N GLU A 1108 -41.08 64.11 30.46
CA GLU A 1108 -39.97 64.42 31.39
C GLU A 1108 -38.55 64.08 30.89
N VAL A 1109 -38.38 63.54 29.68
CA VAL A 1109 -37.06 63.15 29.13
C VAL A 1109 -36.62 64.07 27.97
N PHE A 1110 -37.13 65.30 27.92
CA PHE A 1110 -36.72 66.32 26.94
C PHE A 1110 -35.78 67.40 27.54
N ASN A 1111 -35.17 67.12 28.70
CA ASN A 1111 -34.20 68.00 29.38
C ASN A 1111 -33.11 67.19 30.12
N THR A 1112 -32.10 66.69 29.39
CA THR A 1112 -30.66 66.65 29.74
C THR A 1112 -29.88 66.03 28.59
#